data_AF-Q7K5P6-F1
#
_entry.id   AF-Q7K5P6-F1
#
_cell.length_a   1.000
_cell.length_b   1.000
_cell.length_c   1.000
_cell.angle_alpha   90.00
_cell.angle_beta   90.00
_cell.angle_gamma   90.00
#
_symmetry.space_group_name_H-M   'P 1'
#
loop_
_entity.id
_entity.type
_entity.pdbx_description
1 polymer ?
#
loop_
_entity_poly.entity_id
_entity_poly.type
_entity_poly.pdbx_seq_one_letter_code
_entity_poly.pdbx_strand_id
1 'polypeptide(L)'
;MNQNGGSVGDTRNVLNGWLNGAYRPMKRQAGRENENPSETGEGKSLEEKLYESIYNAKLSHIIIDDGTQPLGMRLVDGMPNEGLMWKDEEVNVVPEIEETLEQKPERTKGVELLVLTSEMGWPYTGFARGSNSDIFIRREELRVWNVVRNGIELWRTQRVIPGCLYLPRSYVAIGNPGIGKSQNLGSFILYKLLHYDAEELPVVAYFRGVAAYIFEKSSGGGVGRVKKYSKGAAMDLLEVISSNTRGYIIYDFVNKGEQPPADVAPKWGSILISSPNLRNFDSWQKQRKGAFIVVNCWAMSEMRAFFSRIGPKLFPQATPVELREKWNMYKDRVERVGPSLRYVFDEVMYEQQLTAVDGELGSIVAGNKYGIYTKVLDNCGEWRESDASHKLVKIVRIKAREGNFFDTYVCVAHSESIKKRILNVVFSGIAEEWALVSGMTRDASVIGHYFEKNAIKYLCSPKVLTCFVSLITKLPANERARRMRTRKSILQHVRDGLLKVGRTNTVPGDINWAESEGAPVELYVPCVSNFPVADAFFIFDDKEAAQASGTTGKKTIVLLQFTVASSHHTTTDEFIHLLQSLFPSAEGGGHQNEATVEQLKEITEMFHWEIIYVQHFESTAMRSEQKCEITQGKAKHRSHQFVEGFWKNNVQQYHVQYEDNIVTKMLAVAAVGRR
;
A
#
# COMPACT_ATOMS: atom_id res chain seq x y z
N MET A 1 -46.98 23.95 -7.58
CA MET A 1 -46.79 22.96 -8.67
C MET A 1 -45.74 23.50 -9.64
N ASN A 2 -44.54 22.97 -9.59
CA ASN A 2 -43.76 22.54 -10.76
C ASN A 2 -42.46 21.92 -10.26
N GLN A 3 -42.40 20.60 -10.43
CA GLN A 3 -41.24 19.76 -10.20
C GLN A 3 -40.28 19.94 -11.37
N ASN A 4 -39.00 20.21 -11.09
CA ASN A 4 -37.91 19.94 -12.03
C ASN A 4 -36.97 18.94 -11.37
N GLY A 5 -37.35 17.67 -11.44
CA GLY A 5 -36.49 16.53 -11.15
C GLY A 5 -35.53 16.33 -12.32
N GLY A 6 -34.29 16.80 -12.16
CA GLY A 6 -33.20 16.51 -13.09
C GLY A 6 -32.80 15.04 -13.02
N SER A 7 -32.61 14.43 -14.20
CA SER A 7 -32.25 13.04 -14.48
C SER A 7 -31.11 12.48 -13.60
N VAL A 8 -31.47 11.70 -12.58
CA VAL A 8 -30.57 10.79 -11.82
C VAL A 8 -30.47 9.42 -12.50
N GLY A 9 -31.26 9.16 -13.56
CA GLY A 9 -31.36 7.85 -14.21
C GLY A 9 -30.24 7.52 -15.20
N ASP A 10 -29.66 8.52 -15.86
CA ASP A 10 -28.74 8.30 -16.99
C ASP A 10 -27.28 8.12 -16.57
N THR A 11 -26.83 8.89 -15.56
CA THR A 11 -25.49 8.79 -14.96
C THR A 11 -25.25 7.43 -14.29
N ARG A 12 -26.29 6.82 -13.70
CA ARG A 12 -26.24 5.48 -13.10
C ARG A 12 -25.97 4.38 -14.13
N ASN A 13 -26.51 4.48 -15.35
CA ASN A 13 -26.34 3.42 -16.35
C ASN A 13 -24.93 3.40 -16.93
N VAL A 14 -24.30 4.56 -17.08
CA VAL A 14 -22.91 4.67 -17.56
C VAL A 14 -21.97 4.04 -16.54
N LEU A 15 -21.90 4.55 -15.30
CA LEU A 15 -20.98 4.02 -14.27
C LEU A 15 -21.18 2.53 -13.94
N ASN A 16 -22.44 2.06 -13.88
CA ASN A 16 -22.72 0.63 -13.64
C ASN A 16 -22.18 -0.27 -14.74
N GLY A 17 -22.21 0.17 -16.01
CA GLY A 17 -21.56 -0.57 -17.08
C GLY A 17 -20.04 -0.58 -16.94
N TRP A 18 -19.42 0.49 -16.39
CA TRP A 18 -17.95 0.61 -16.29
C TRP A 18 -17.45 -0.28 -15.15
N LEU A 19 -18.08 -0.18 -13.98
CA LEU A 19 -17.50 -0.69 -12.73
C LEU A 19 -18.14 -2.00 -12.25
N ASN A 20 -19.37 -2.29 -12.68
CA ASN A 20 -20.20 -3.38 -12.18
C ASN A 20 -20.59 -4.38 -13.28
N GLY A 21 -19.66 -4.71 -14.17
CA GLY A 21 -19.80 -5.74 -15.21
C GLY A 21 -20.01 -7.17 -14.69
N ALA A 22 -20.90 -7.36 -13.72
CA ALA A 22 -21.47 -8.64 -13.34
C ALA A 22 -22.64 -8.96 -14.29
N TYR A 23 -22.52 -10.13 -14.93
CA TYR A 23 -23.53 -10.86 -15.70
C TYR A 23 -24.73 -10.06 -16.24
N ARG A 24 -24.61 -9.54 -17.46
CA ARG A 24 -25.77 -9.44 -18.37
C ARG A 24 -25.64 -10.57 -19.39
N PRO A 25 -26.55 -11.55 -19.42
CA PRO A 25 -26.57 -12.50 -20.51
C PRO A 25 -26.71 -11.71 -21.81
N MET A 26 -25.99 -12.14 -22.84
CA MET A 26 -26.32 -11.81 -24.21
C MET A 26 -27.80 -12.15 -24.36
N LYS A 27 -28.70 -11.16 -24.38
CA LYS A 27 -30.05 -11.42 -24.88
C LYS A 27 -29.81 -12.06 -26.24
N ARG A 28 -30.23 -13.31 -26.41
CA ARG A 28 -30.42 -13.84 -27.76
C ARG A 28 -31.12 -12.72 -28.51
N GLN A 29 -30.62 -12.36 -29.68
CA GLN A 29 -31.43 -11.65 -30.66
C GLN A 29 -32.58 -12.58 -31.04
N ALA A 30 -33.54 -12.77 -30.12
CA ALA A 30 -34.86 -13.27 -30.42
C ALA A 30 -35.52 -12.16 -31.21
N GLY A 31 -35.29 -12.19 -32.52
CA GLY A 31 -35.72 -11.15 -33.44
C GLY A 31 -35.03 -11.15 -34.80
N ARG A 32 -33.90 -11.85 -35.02
CA ARG A 32 -33.32 -12.07 -36.37
C ARG A 32 -32.56 -13.40 -36.46
N GLU A 33 -33.30 -14.50 -36.40
CA GLU A 33 -32.82 -15.80 -36.94
C GLU A 33 -33.25 -16.02 -38.40
N ASN A 34 -33.85 -15.02 -39.05
CA ASN A 34 -34.25 -15.08 -40.47
C ASN A 34 -33.78 -13.85 -41.26
N GLU A 35 -32.48 -13.55 -41.24
CA GLU A 35 -31.88 -12.90 -42.41
C GLU A 35 -31.15 -14.01 -43.16
N ASN A 36 -31.83 -14.58 -44.16
CA ASN A 36 -31.18 -15.36 -45.20
C ASN A 36 -29.98 -14.58 -45.73
N PRO A 37 -28.83 -15.23 -46.02
CA PRO A 37 -27.76 -14.59 -46.77
C PRO A 37 -28.31 -14.27 -48.17
N SER A 38 -28.78 -13.05 -48.38
CA SER A 38 -29.18 -12.61 -49.71
C SER A 38 -27.94 -12.59 -50.59
N GLU A 39 -27.98 -13.45 -51.59
CA GLU A 39 -27.25 -13.51 -52.86
C GLU A 39 -26.63 -12.17 -53.32
N THR A 40 -25.55 -11.75 -52.65
CA THR A 40 -24.45 -10.91 -53.17
C THR A 40 -23.34 -10.98 -52.12
N GLY A 41 -22.22 -11.62 -52.46
CA GLY A 41 -21.10 -11.89 -51.54
C GLY A 41 -20.43 -10.63 -50.99
N GLU A 42 -19.66 -10.83 -49.90
CA GLU A 42 -18.78 -9.86 -49.18
C GLU A 42 -19.33 -9.20 -47.90
N GLY A 43 -19.93 -9.98 -47.00
CA GLY A 43 -20.17 -9.55 -45.61
C GLY A 43 -19.31 -10.32 -44.60
N LYS A 44 -18.49 -9.63 -43.79
CA LYS A 44 -17.79 -10.25 -42.65
C LYS A 44 -18.79 -10.82 -41.63
N SER A 45 -18.53 -12.04 -41.15
CA SER A 45 -19.30 -12.71 -40.09
C SER A 45 -19.24 -11.93 -38.76
N LEU A 46 -20.14 -12.25 -37.82
CA LEU A 46 -20.12 -11.62 -36.50
C LEU A 46 -18.84 -11.98 -35.75
N GLU A 47 -18.38 -13.23 -35.86
CA GLU A 47 -17.15 -13.73 -35.26
C GLU A 47 -15.91 -12.97 -35.74
N GLU A 48 -15.85 -12.66 -37.04
CA GLU A 48 -14.77 -11.86 -37.63
C GLU A 48 -14.85 -10.40 -37.17
N LYS A 49 -16.05 -9.80 -37.16
CA LYS A 49 -16.25 -8.42 -36.68
C LYS A 49 -15.85 -8.26 -35.21
N LEU A 50 -16.16 -9.24 -34.35
CA LEU A 50 -15.78 -9.22 -32.93
C LEU A 50 -14.26 -9.35 -32.76
N TYR A 51 -13.61 -10.22 -33.53
CA TYR A 51 -12.16 -10.36 -33.53
C TYR A 51 -11.50 -9.04 -33.97
N GLU A 52 -11.91 -8.51 -35.12
CA GLU A 52 -11.38 -7.26 -35.68
C GLU A 52 -11.61 -6.06 -34.78
N SER A 53 -12.72 -6.02 -34.05
CA SER A 53 -13.00 -4.95 -33.09
C SER A 53 -11.99 -4.90 -31.95
N ILE A 54 -11.46 -6.04 -31.51
CA ILE A 54 -10.41 -6.08 -30.49
C ILE A 54 -9.05 -5.83 -31.12
N TYR A 55 -8.75 -6.53 -32.23
CA TYR A 55 -7.46 -6.42 -32.90
C TYR A 55 -7.19 -5.00 -33.39
N ASN A 56 -8.20 -4.33 -33.97
CA ASN A 56 -8.11 -2.95 -34.46
C ASN A 56 -8.61 -1.92 -33.42
N ALA A 57 -8.61 -2.26 -32.13
CA ALA A 57 -9.05 -1.32 -31.10
C ALA A 57 -8.26 0.00 -31.20
N LYS A 58 -8.98 1.12 -31.26
CA LYS A 58 -8.36 2.44 -31.45
C LYS A 58 -7.58 2.82 -30.22
N LEU A 59 -6.31 3.18 -30.42
CA LEU A 59 -5.44 3.67 -29.37
C LEU A 59 -5.49 5.19 -29.29
N SER A 60 -5.65 5.69 -28.08
CA SER A 60 -5.39 7.08 -27.69
C SER A 60 -4.57 7.06 -26.38
N HIS A 61 -4.06 8.21 -25.95
CA HIS A 61 -3.29 8.33 -24.72
C HIS A 61 -3.61 9.64 -23.99
N ILE A 62 -3.45 9.63 -22.67
CA ILE A 62 -3.68 10.79 -21.81
C ILE A 62 -2.33 11.25 -21.27
N ILE A 63 -2.00 12.51 -21.53
CA ILE A 63 -0.78 13.15 -21.04
C ILE A 63 -1.09 14.20 -19.98
N ILE A 64 -0.11 14.48 -19.15
CA ILE A 64 -0.11 15.63 -18.25
C ILE A 64 0.15 16.89 -19.09
N ASP A 65 -0.71 17.90 -18.94
CA ASP A 65 -0.73 19.15 -19.71
C ASP A 65 -0.94 20.33 -18.74
N ASP A 66 0.17 20.82 -18.18
CA ASP A 66 0.25 21.79 -17.08
C ASP A 66 -0.17 23.22 -17.47
N GLY A 67 -1.40 23.42 -17.95
CA GLY A 67 -1.95 24.78 -17.96
C GLY A 67 -3.22 25.05 -18.77
N THR A 68 -3.68 24.15 -19.63
CA THR A 68 -4.78 24.48 -20.58
C THR A 68 -6.08 23.70 -20.34
N GLN A 69 -6.00 22.50 -19.76
CA GLN A 69 -7.15 21.62 -19.58
C GLN A 69 -7.70 21.65 -18.15
N PRO A 70 -9.00 21.36 -17.93
CA PRO A 70 -9.65 21.51 -16.63
C PRO A 70 -8.95 20.79 -15.47
N LEU A 71 -8.29 19.65 -15.74
CA LEU A 71 -7.60 18.81 -14.76
C LEU A 71 -6.09 18.69 -15.02
N GLY A 72 -5.53 19.54 -15.89
CA GLY A 72 -4.13 19.43 -16.33
C GLY A 72 -3.85 18.12 -17.09
N MET A 73 -4.84 17.58 -17.81
CA MET A 73 -4.77 16.30 -18.50
C MET A 73 -5.37 16.45 -19.90
N ARG A 74 -4.71 15.92 -20.92
CA ARG A 74 -5.17 15.99 -22.32
C ARG A 74 -5.19 14.60 -22.97
N LEU A 75 -6.31 14.27 -23.62
CA LEU A 75 -6.43 13.10 -24.48
C LEU A 75 -5.85 13.40 -25.86
N VAL A 76 -5.06 12.49 -26.39
CA VAL A 76 -4.40 12.57 -27.69
C VAL A 76 -4.64 11.28 -28.44
N ASP A 77 -5.06 11.37 -29.70
CA ASP A 77 -5.29 10.18 -30.52
C ASP A 77 -3.97 9.58 -31.02
N GLY A 78 -3.93 8.25 -31.11
CA GLY A 78 -2.77 7.50 -31.57
C GLY A 78 -1.77 7.12 -30.48
N MET A 79 -0.64 6.56 -30.92
CA MET A 79 0.49 6.19 -30.06
C MET A 79 1.18 7.46 -29.51
N PRO A 80 1.66 7.43 -28.26
CA PRO A 80 2.56 8.47 -27.77
C PRO A 80 3.87 8.50 -28.55
N ASN A 81 4.44 9.70 -28.72
CA ASN A 81 5.82 9.83 -29.21
C ASN A 81 6.81 9.15 -28.25
N GLU A 82 7.92 8.60 -28.76
CA GLU A 82 8.89 7.83 -27.96
C GLU A 82 9.37 8.55 -26.70
N GLY A 83 9.56 9.88 -26.76
CA GLY A 83 9.98 10.67 -25.60
C GLY A 83 8.91 10.90 -24.52
N LEU A 84 7.64 10.57 -24.79
CA LEU A 84 6.53 10.69 -23.84
C LEU A 84 6.12 9.34 -23.24
N MET A 85 6.46 8.24 -23.91
CA MET A 85 6.12 6.88 -23.50
C MET A 85 6.94 6.45 -22.28
N TRP A 86 6.37 5.57 -21.45
CA TRP A 86 7.09 5.02 -20.31
C TRP A 86 8.28 4.19 -20.77
N LYS A 87 9.40 4.33 -20.06
CA LYS A 87 10.57 3.47 -20.26
C LYS A 87 10.39 2.15 -19.54
N ASP A 88 11.05 1.09 -20.02
CA ASP A 88 10.96 -0.23 -19.38
C ASP A 88 11.50 -0.22 -17.95
N GLU A 89 12.53 0.59 -17.66
CA GLU A 89 13.08 0.76 -16.32
C GLU A 89 12.06 1.44 -15.38
N GLU A 90 11.15 2.26 -15.92
CA GLU A 90 10.08 2.91 -15.14
C GLU A 90 8.91 1.94 -14.86
N VAL A 91 8.62 1.07 -15.82
CA VAL A 91 7.46 0.16 -15.77
C VAL A 91 7.77 -1.09 -14.93
N ASN A 92 8.97 -1.63 -15.07
CA ASN A 92 9.35 -2.92 -14.48
C ASN A 92 10.00 -2.78 -13.09
N VAL A 93 9.79 -1.65 -12.41
CA VAL A 93 10.30 -1.41 -11.05
C VAL A 93 9.66 -2.38 -10.06
N VAL A 94 10.54 -3.04 -9.28
CA VAL A 94 10.18 -3.77 -8.07
C VAL A 94 10.78 -3.01 -6.89
N PRO A 95 10.00 -2.11 -6.27
CA PRO A 95 10.52 -1.22 -5.24
C PRO A 95 10.80 -1.97 -3.94
N GLU A 96 11.78 -1.49 -3.17
CA GLU A 96 11.91 -1.87 -1.76
C GLU A 96 10.72 -1.30 -0.96
N ILE A 97 10.48 -1.81 0.24
CA ILE A 97 9.30 -1.41 1.02
C ILE A 97 9.31 0.09 1.33
N GLU A 98 10.48 0.64 1.66
CA GLU A 98 10.69 2.06 1.95
C GLU A 98 10.31 2.92 0.73
N GLU A 99 10.86 2.59 -0.45
CA GLU A 99 10.58 3.28 -1.72
C GLU A 99 9.09 3.21 -2.11
N THR A 100 8.38 2.19 -1.64
CA THR A 100 6.96 2.02 -1.95
C THR A 100 6.05 2.82 -1.01
N LEU A 101 6.52 3.07 0.21
CA LEU A 101 5.84 3.88 1.22
C LEU A 101 6.12 5.37 1.06
N GLU A 102 7.21 5.73 0.39
CA GLU A 102 7.55 7.10 0.05
C GLU A 102 6.50 7.78 -0.84
N GLN A 103 6.11 9.00 -0.45
CA GLN A 103 5.29 9.85 -1.30
C GLN A 103 6.15 10.39 -2.44
N LYS A 104 6.13 9.68 -3.57
CA LYS A 104 6.79 10.17 -4.78
C LYS A 104 6.10 11.45 -5.27
N PRO A 105 6.88 12.47 -5.70
CA PRO A 105 6.29 13.69 -6.25
C PRO A 105 5.41 13.33 -7.45
N GLU A 106 4.30 14.06 -7.60
CA GLU A 106 3.44 13.90 -8.77
C GLU A 106 4.26 14.15 -10.04
N ARG A 107 4.02 13.31 -11.06
CA ARG A 107 4.58 13.56 -12.38
C ARG A 107 3.99 14.86 -12.93
N THR A 108 4.85 15.63 -13.56
CA THR A 108 4.50 16.90 -14.22
C THR A 108 4.48 16.78 -15.75
N LYS A 109 4.93 15.65 -16.31
CA LYS A 109 4.96 15.43 -17.76
C LYS A 109 4.90 13.96 -18.15
N GLY A 110 4.57 13.72 -19.42
CA GLY A 110 4.52 12.40 -20.05
C GLY A 110 3.14 11.76 -20.03
N VAL A 111 3.08 10.53 -20.54
CA VAL A 111 1.85 9.72 -20.55
C VAL A 111 1.50 9.29 -19.13
N GLU A 112 0.22 9.44 -18.76
CA GLU A 112 -0.33 8.93 -17.50
C GLU A 112 -1.20 7.69 -17.71
N LEU A 113 -1.92 7.60 -18.84
CA LEU A 113 -2.70 6.42 -19.23
C LEU A 113 -2.69 6.21 -20.74
N LEU A 114 -2.73 4.97 -21.20
CA LEU A 114 -3.20 4.65 -22.56
C LEU A 114 -4.67 4.28 -22.51
N VAL A 115 -5.38 4.51 -23.61
CA VAL A 115 -6.79 4.19 -23.77
C VAL A 115 -6.97 3.36 -25.04
N LEU A 116 -7.50 2.14 -24.90
CA LEU A 116 -7.91 1.31 -26.04
C LEU A 116 -9.42 1.30 -26.15
N THR A 117 -9.92 1.59 -27.34
CA THR A 117 -11.36 1.72 -27.62
C THR A 117 -11.78 0.66 -28.63
N SER A 118 -12.57 -0.32 -28.19
CA SER A 118 -13.12 -1.36 -29.06
C SER A 118 -14.56 -1.04 -29.46
N GLU A 119 -14.87 -1.05 -30.77
CA GLU A 119 -16.18 -0.67 -31.32
C GLU A 119 -17.32 -1.57 -30.81
N MET A 120 -17.06 -2.87 -30.71
CA MET A 120 -17.98 -3.90 -30.25
C MET A 120 -17.83 -4.22 -28.76
N GLY A 121 -16.97 -3.49 -28.05
CA GLY A 121 -16.64 -3.74 -26.64
C GLY A 121 -15.73 -4.95 -26.43
N TRP A 122 -15.70 -5.47 -25.20
CA TRP A 122 -14.72 -6.46 -24.76
C TRP A 122 -15.38 -7.75 -24.26
N PRO A 123 -14.67 -8.90 -24.22
CA PRO A 123 -15.20 -10.14 -23.64
C PRO A 123 -15.65 -9.99 -22.19
N TYR A 124 -14.98 -9.10 -21.43
CA TYR A 124 -15.37 -8.73 -20.07
C TYR A 124 -16.76 -8.08 -19.99
N THR A 125 -17.27 -7.44 -21.04
CA THR A 125 -18.67 -6.96 -21.06
C THR A 125 -19.58 -7.90 -21.85
N GLY A 126 -19.04 -9.02 -22.34
CA GLY A 126 -19.74 -9.93 -23.24
C GLY A 126 -20.07 -9.29 -24.58
N PHE A 127 -19.25 -8.34 -25.04
CA PHE A 127 -19.46 -7.57 -26.27
C PHE A 127 -20.79 -6.81 -26.32
N ALA A 128 -21.27 -6.32 -25.18
CA ALA A 128 -22.48 -5.52 -25.13
C ALA A 128 -22.26 -4.17 -25.85
N ARG A 129 -22.80 -4.03 -27.07
CA ARG A 129 -22.77 -2.78 -27.86
C ARG A 129 -23.32 -1.60 -27.07
N GLY A 130 -22.68 -0.44 -27.19
CA GLY A 130 -23.04 0.78 -26.44
C GLY A 130 -22.62 0.78 -24.97
N SER A 131 -22.06 -0.33 -24.46
CA SER A 131 -21.30 -0.34 -23.20
C SER A 131 -19.82 -0.09 -23.49
N ASN A 132 -19.28 0.93 -22.85
CA ASN A 132 -17.88 1.15 -22.45
C ASN A 132 -16.83 0.40 -23.26
N SER A 133 -16.60 0.94 -24.45
CA SER A 133 -15.54 0.57 -25.38
C SER A 133 -14.13 0.84 -24.85
N ASP A 134 -14.00 1.81 -23.95
CA ASP A 134 -12.71 2.30 -23.45
C ASP A 134 -12.20 1.41 -22.30
N ILE A 135 -10.97 0.90 -22.44
CA ILE A 135 -10.16 0.36 -21.34
C ILE A 135 -8.95 1.25 -21.10
N PHE A 136 -8.47 1.29 -19.86
CA PHE A 136 -7.40 2.19 -19.44
C PHE A 136 -6.19 1.37 -19.02
N ILE A 137 -5.06 1.61 -19.68
CA ILE A 137 -3.81 0.90 -19.46
C ILE A 137 -2.90 1.80 -18.65
N ARG A 138 -2.51 1.36 -17.46
CA ARG A 138 -1.50 1.99 -16.63
C ARG A 138 -0.16 1.33 -16.88
N ARG A 139 0.88 1.89 -16.24
CA ARG A 139 2.16 1.21 -16.08
C ARG A 139 2.01 -0.19 -15.49
N GLU A 140 1.09 -0.35 -14.54
CA GLU A 140 0.81 -1.65 -13.91
C GLU A 140 0.33 -2.70 -14.90
N GLU A 141 -0.61 -2.38 -15.81
CA GLU A 141 -1.05 -3.33 -16.84
C GLU A 141 0.07 -3.64 -17.85
N LEU A 142 0.89 -2.64 -18.23
CA LEU A 142 2.03 -2.85 -19.12
C LEU A 142 3.10 -3.74 -18.48
N ARG A 143 3.38 -3.56 -17.19
CA ARG A 143 4.30 -4.41 -16.43
C ARG A 143 3.83 -5.86 -16.37
N VAL A 144 2.55 -6.09 -16.06
CA VAL A 144 2.00 -7.45 -16.03
C VAL A 144 2.17 -8.12 -17.40
N TRP A 145 1.92 -7.37 -18.48
CA TRP A 145 2.18 -7.85 -19.83
C TRP A 145 3.66 -8.19 -20.07
N ASN A 146 4.60 -7.35 -19.63
CA ASN A 146 6.03 -7.64 -19.75
C ASN A 146 6.41 -8.96 -19.04
N VAL A 147 5.87 -9.21 -17.84
CA VAL A 147 6.06 -10.48 -17.11
C VAL A 147 5.50 -11.67 -17.88
N VAL A 148 4.27 -11.54 -18.40
CA VAL A 148 3.61 -12.59 -19.21
C VAL A 148 4.40 -12.87 -20.49
N ARG A 149 4.80 -11.82 -21.22
CA ARG A 149 5.61 -11.90 -22.43
C ARG A 149 6.92 -12.63 -22.15
N ASN A 150 7.65 -12.24 -21.11
CA ASN A 150 8.90 -12.91 -20.73
C ASN A 150 8.68 -14.39 -20.41
N GLY A 151 7.56 -14.75 -19.79
CA GLY A 151 7.19 -16.15 -19.56
C GLY A 151 6.95 -16.94 -20.85
N ILE A 152 6.34 -16.30 -21.86
CA ILE A 152 6.13 -16.88 -23.20
C ILE A 152 7.47 -17.07 -23.92
N GLU A 153 8.35 -16.06 -23.93
CA GLU A 153 9.68 -16.14 -24.55
C GLU A 153 10.57 -17.19 -23.89
N LEU A 154 10.52 -17.28 -22.56
CA LEU A 154 11.28 -18.31 -21.84
C LEU A 154 10.78 -19.72 -22.21
N TRP A 155 9.46 -19.91 -22.32
CA TRP A 155 8.90 -21.18 -22.77
C TRP A 155 9.33 -21.53 -24.20
N ARG A 156 9.46 -20.53 -25.09
CA ARG A 156 9.96 -20.71 -26.45
C ARG A 156 11.41 -21.17 -26.47
N THR A 157 12.29 -20.46 -25.76
CA THR A 157 13.74 -20.73 -25.74
C THR A 157 14.11 -22.06 -25.10
N GLN A 158 13.45 -22.44 -24.00
CA GLN A 158 13.79 -23.65 -23.25
C GLN A 158 13.41 -24.96 -23.96
N ARG A 159 12.47 -24.92 -24.91
CA ARG A 159 12.08 -26.08 -25.72
C ARG A 159 13.16 -26.56 -26.68
N VAL A 160 14.12 -25.70 -27.01
CA VAL A 160 15.26 -26.03 -27.87
C VAL A 160 16.32 -26.83 -27.08
N ILE A 161 16.18 -26.96 -25.76
CA ILE A 161 17.13 -27.65 -24.88
C ILE A 161 16.67 -29.10 -24.63
N PRO A 162 17.41 -30.12 -25.12
CA PRO A 162 17.05 -31.53 -24.91
C PRO A 162 17.04 -31.90 -23.42
N GLY A 163 16.02 -32.63 -22.97
CA GLY A 163 15.89 -33.12 -21.58
C GLY A 163 15.28 -32.13 -20.58
N CYS A 164 14.90 -30.93 -21.01
CA CYS A 164 14.31 -29.90 -20.14
C CYS A 164 12.78 -30.07 -20.01
N LEU A 165 12.28 -30.58 -18.88
CA LEU A 165 10.84 -30.74 -18.58
C LEU A 165 10.21 -29.45 -18.02
N TYR A 166 10.33 -28.32 -18.72
CA TYR A 166 9.71 -27.07 -18.25
C TYR A 166 8.32 -26.82 -18.84
N LEU A 167 7.35 -26.69 -17.93
CA LEU A 167 5.93 -26.43 -18.21
C LEU A 167 5.71 -24.96 -18.57
N PRO A 168 4.73 -24.65 -19.43
CA PRO A 168 4.35 -23.27 -19.70
C PRO A 168 3.98 -22.53 -18.41
N ARG A 169 4.47 -21.29 -18.26
CA ARG A 169 4.26 -20.52 -17.03
C ARG A 169 2.79 -20.16 -16.83
N SER A 170 2.33 -20.38 -15.61
CA SER A 170 1.01 -19.94 -15.15
C SER A 170 1.17 -18.86 -14.08
N TYR A 171 0.40 -17.79 -14.19
CA TYR A 171 0.47 -16.63 -13.30
C TYR A 171 -0.86 -16.41 -12.58
N VAL A 172 -0.79 -15.80 -11.39
CA VAL A 172 -1.95 -15.24 -10.69
C VAL A 172 -1.73 -13.74 -10.53
N ALA A 173 -2.55 -12.94 -11.23
CA ALA A 173 -2.60 -11.51 -11.04
C ALA A 173 -3.52 -11.18 -9.86
N ILE A 174 -2.92 -10.79 -8.74
CA ILE A 174 -3.60 -10.46 -7.50
C ILE A 174 -3.62 -8.95 -7.32
N GLY A 175 -4.79 -8.40 -6.98
CA GLY A 175 -4.92 -6.97 -6.67
C GLY A 175 -6.25 -6.68 -5.98
N ASN A 176 -6.33 -5.54 -5.29
CA ASN A 176 -7.53 -5.15 -4.54
C ASN A 176 -8.84 -5.28 -5.36
N PRO A 177 -9.96 -5.63 -4.71
CA PRO A 177 -11.27 -5.57 -5.36
C PRO A 177 -11.63 -4.16 -5.84
N GLY A 178 -12.27 -4.07 -7.02
CA GLY A 178 -12.77 -2.80 -7.57
C GLY A 178 -11.76 -1.94 -8.36
N ILE A 179 -10.49 -2.35 -8.46
CA ILE A 179 -9.46 -1.59 -9.22
C ILE A 179 -9.53 -1.78 -10.75
N GLY A 180 -10.48 -2.57 -11.26
CA GLY A 180 -10.68 -2.74 -12.70
C GLY A 180 -9.82 -3.81 -13.39
N LYS A 181 -9.29 -4.81 -12.67
CA LYS A 181 -8.45 -5.87 -13.27
C LYS A 181 -9.12 -6.61 -14.43
N SER A 182 -10.35 -7.09 -14.25
CA SER A 182 -11.09 -7.80 -15.29
C SER A 182 -11.33 -6.94 -16.54
N GLN A 183 -11.73 -5.68 -16.34
CA GLN A 183 -11.99 -4.72 -17.40
C GLN A 183 -10.71 -4.32 -18.15
N ASN A 184 -9.68 -3.88 -17.44
CA ASN A 184 -8.48 -3.29 -18.04
C ASN A 184 -7.39 -4.33 -18.28
N LEU A 185 -6.91 -4.99 -17.23
CA LEU A 185 -5.82 -5.95 -17.33
C LEU A 185 -6.17 -7.14 -18.24
N GLY A 186 -7.32 -7.79 -18.02
CA GLY A 186 -7.72 -8.95 -18.83
C GLY A 186 -7.88 -8.61 -20.31
N SER A 187 -8.55 -7.50 -20.61
CA SER A 187 -8.73 -7.01 -21.96
C SER A 187 -7.42 -6.59 -22.63
N PHE A 188 -6.50 -5.97 -21.88
CA PHE A 188 -5.20 -5.57 -22.38
C PHE A 188 -4.28 -6.77 -22.68
N ILE A 189 -4.25 -7.76 -21.79
CA ILE A 189 -3.50 -9.00 -22.03
C ILE A 189 -4.05 -9.71 -23.27
N LEU A 190 -5.37 -9.78 -23.42
CA LEU A 190 -5.98 -10.31 -24.64
C LEU A 190 -5.53 -9.53 -25.88
N TYR A 191 -5.66 -8.20 -25.87
CA TYR A 191 -5.22 -7.35 -26.97
C TYR A 191 -3.76 -7.63 -27.36
N LYS A 192 -2.87 -7.73 -26.37
CA LYS A 192 -1.45 -8.00 -26.61
C LYS A 192 -1.17 -9.41 -27.12
N LEU A 193 -1.88 -10.43 -26.65
CA LEU A 193 -1.75 -11.80 -27.14
C LEU A 193 -2.25 -11.96 -28.59
N LEU A 194 -3.30 -11.22 -28.97
CA LEU A 194 -3.78 -11.20 -30.35
C LEU A 194 -2.76 -10.56 -31.31
N HIS A 195 -1.99 -9.57 -30.83
CA HIS A 195 -0.89 -8.95 -31.58
C HIS A 195 0.45 -9.68 -31.47
N TYR A 196 0.54 -10.69 -30.61
CA TYR A 196 1.72 -11.54 -30.55
C TYR A 196 1.81 -12.40 -31.83
N ASP A 197 2.95 -13.04 -32.07
CA ASP A 197 3.15 -13.90 -33.23
C ASP A 197 2.05 -15.00 -33.32
N ALA A 198 1.39 -15.09 -34.48
CA ALA A 198 0.29 -16.03 -34.73
C ALA A 198 0.77 -17.46 -34.96
N GLU A 199 2.00 -17.66 -35.43
CA GLU A 199 2.59 -18.98 -35.56
C GLU A 199 2.93 -19.53 -34.17
N GLU A 200 3.42 -18.65 -33.28
CA GLU A 200 3.79 -18.99 -31.90
C GLU A 200 2.58 -19.24 -31.00
N LEU A 201 1.60 -18.34 -31.04
CA LEU A 201 0.37 -18.44 -30.26
C LEU A 201 -0.84 -18.26 -31.18
N PRO A 202 -1.27 -19.30 -31.92
CA PRO A 202 -2.40 -19.21 -32.83
C PRO A 202 -3.74 -19.12 -32.12
N VAL A 203 -3.84 -19.54 -30.85
CA VAL A 203 -5.10 -19.57 -30.11
C VAL A 203 -4.99 -18.85 -28.77
N VAL A 204 -5.98 -18.02 -28.45
CA VAL A 204 -6.14 -17.39 -27.13
C VAL A 204 -7.52 -17.71 -26.58
N ALA A 205 -7.59 -18.27 -25.37
CA ALA A 205 -8.85 -18.57 -24.71
C ALA A 205 -9.10 -17.59 -23.55
N TYR A 206 -10.27 -16.95 -23.54
CA TYR A 206 -10.70 -16.02 -22.50
C TYR A 206 -11.91 -16.58 -21.76
N PHE A 207 -11.72 -17.01 -20.52
CA PHE A 207 -12.78 -17.54 -19.66
C PHE A 207 -13.35 -16.44 -18.78
N ARG A 208 -14.67 -16.32 -18.72
CA ARG A 208 -15.39 -15.40 -17.83
C ARG A 208 -16.71 -15.97 -17.35
N GLY A 209 -16.85 -16.10 -16.03
CA GLY A 209 -18.05 -16.67 -15.41
C GLY A 209 -18.40 -18.03 -16.03
N VAL A 210 -19.57 -18.12 -16.66
CA VAL A 210 -20.07 -19.35 -17.30
C VAL A 210 -19.73 -19.50 -18.80
N ALA A 211 -19.06 -18.51 -19.39
CA ALA A 211 -18.74 -18.49 -20.82
C ALA A 211 -17.22 -18.47 -21.06
N ALA A 212 -16.82 -18.90 -22.25
CA ALA A 212 -15.46 -18.74 -22.76
C ALA A 212 -15.51 -18.22 -24.19
N TYR A 213 -14.51 -17.42 -24.57
CA TYR A 213 -14.31 -16.92 -25.92
C TYR A 213 -12.97 -17.44 -26.42
N ILE A 214 -12.97 -18.19 -27.52
CA ILE A 214 -11.76 -18.75 -28.12
C ILE A 214 -11.48 -17.96 -29.39
N PHE A 215 -10.32 -17.31 -29.40
CA PHE A 215 -9.81 -16.51 -30.49
C PHE A 215 -8.82 -17.35 -31.29
N GLU A 216 -9.13 -17.55 -32.56
CA GLU A 216 -8.27 -18.20 -33.53
C GLU A 216 -7.63 -17.10 -34.40
N LYS A 217 -6.31 -17.01 -34.33
CA LYS A 217 -5.52 -16.10 -35.15
C LYS A 217 -5.19 -16.78 -36.47
N SER A 218 -5.19 -16.01 -37.55
CA SER A 218 -4.77 -16.46 -38.86
C SER A 218 -3.29 -16.16 -39.06
N SER A 219 -2.51 -17.15 -39.49
CA SER A 219 -1.20 -16.92 -40.10
C SER A 219 -1.37 -16.54 -41.58
N GLY A 220 -0.41 -15.79 -42.13
CA GLY A 220 -0.28 -15.60 -43.59
C GLY A 220 -1.42 -14.86 -44.31
N GLY A 221 -2.16 -13.96 -43.65
CA GLY A 221 -3.16 -13.10 -44.30
C GLY A 221 -4.60 -13.64 -44.32
N GLY A 222 -4.89 -14.74 -43.62
CA GLY A 222 -6.28 -15.16 -43.37
C GLY A 222 -7.03 -14.23 -42.40
N VAL A 223 -8.31 -14.51 -42.13
CA VAL A 223 -9.14 -13.72 -41.20
C VAL A 223 -9.21 -14.40 -39.83
N GLY A 224 -8.84 -13.67 -38.77
CA GLY A 224 -8.98 -14.12 -37.39
C GLY A 224 -10.44 -14.14 -36.94
N ARG A 225 -10.80 -15.06 -36.04
CA ARG A 225 -12.20 -15.28 -35.61
C ARG A 225 -12.29 -15.50 -34.12
N VAL A 226 -13.44 -15.16 -33.53
CA VAL A 226 -13.76 -15.51 -32.14
C VAL A 226 -15.06 -16.29 -32.06
N LYS A 227 -15.06 -17.39 -31.30
CA LYS A 227 -16.26 -18.18 -31.01
C LYS A 227 -16.54 -18.21 -29.52
N LYS A 228 -17.83 -18.12 -29.16
CA LYS A 228 -18.30 -18.20 -27.78
C LYS A 228 -18.74 -19.63 -27.46
N TYR A 229 -18.29 -20.13 -26.32
CA TYR A 229 -18.60 -21.45 -25.79
C TYR A 229 -19.12 -21.34 -24.35
N SER A 230 -19.86 -22.35 -23.91
CA SER A 230 -20.02 -22.61 -22.47
C SER A 230 -18.67 -23.03 -21.87
N LYS A 231 -18.45 -22.78 -20.57
CA LYS A 231 -17.21 -23.15 -19.88
C LYS A 231 -16.82 -24.63 -20.08
N GLY A 232 -17.77 -25.57 -19.98
CA GLY A 232 -17.52 -27.01 -20.17
C GLY A 232 -17.04 -27.32 -21.59
N ALA A 233 -17.84 -27.01 -22.60
CA ALA A 233 -17.48 -27.24 -24.01
C ALA A 233 -16.15 -26.61 -24.43
N ALA A 234 -15.80 -25.44 -23.87
CA ALA A 234 -14.51 -24.82 -24.13
C ALA A 234 -13.36 -25.66 -23.55
N MET A 235 -13.52 -26.23 -22.36
CA MET A 235 -12.52 -27.10 -21.75
C MET A 235 -12.33 -28.40 -22.54
N ASP A 236 -13.43 -29.03 -22.96
CA ASP A 236 -13.38 -30.25 -23.78
C ASP A 236 -12.60 -29.99 -25.09
N LEU A 237 -12.84 -28.85 -25.73
CA LEU A 237 -12.10 -28.43 -26.91
C LEU A 237 -10.60 -28.20 -26.60
N LEU A 238 -10.30 -27.48 -25.52
CA LEU A 238 -8.91 -27.18 -25.12
C LEU A 238 -8.13 -28.44 -24.73
N GLU A 239 -8.77 -29.45 -24.15
CA GLU A 239 -8.16 -30.75 -23.85
C GLU A 239 -7.63 -31.41 -25.12
N VAL A 240 -8.45 -31.40 -26.17
CA VAL A 240 -8.10 -32.00 -27.47
C VAL A 240 -7.00 -31.20 -28.17
N ILE A 241 -7.13 -29.87 -28.28
CA ILE A 241 -6.23 -29.07 -29.13
C ILE A 241 -4.92 -28.70 -28.44
N SER A 242 -4.87 -28.60 -27.10
CA SER A 242 -3.67 -28.07 -26.42
C SER A 242 -2.45 -28.98 -26.45
N SER A 243 -2.63 -30.25 -26.85
CA SER A 243 -1.50 -31.17 -27.08
C SER A 243 -0.78 -30.94 -28.40
N ASN A 244 -1.46 -30.40 -29.42
CA ASN A 244 -0.93 -30.27 -30.78
C ASN A 244 -0.80 -28.82 -31.24
N THR A 245 -1.57 -27.91 -30.63
CA THR A 245 -1.60 -26.49 -30.95
C THR A 245 -1.10 -25.68 -29.77
N ARG A 246 -0.42 -24.56 -30.02
CA ARG A 246 0.00 -23.62 -28.98
C ARG A 246 -1.09 -22.60 -28.71
N GLY A 247 -1.12 -22.10 -27.48
CA GLY A 247 -2.04 -21.04 -27.12
C GLY A 247 -1.81 -20.52 -25.71
N TYR A 248 -2.66 -19.59 -25.30
CA TYR A 248 -2.60 -18.95 -24.00
C TYR A 248 -4.01 -18.78 -23.40
N ILE A 249 -4.12 -18.92 -22.08
CA ILE A 249 -5.43 -18.86 -21.39
C ILE A 249 -5.49 -17.69 -20.41
N ILE A 250 -6.55 -16.91 -20.51
CA ILE A 250 -6.92 -15.88 -19.53
C ILE A 250 -8.13 -16.39 -18.75
N TYR A 251 -7.98 -16.55 -17.45
CA TYR A 251 -9.07 -16.85 -16.54
C TYR A 251 -9.48 -15.56 -15.82
N ASP A 252 -10.63 -15.01 -16.19
CA ASP A 252 -11.24 -13.84 -15.56
C ASP A 252 -12.46 -14.25 -14.73
N PHE A 253 -12.20 -14.75 -13.52
CA PHE A 253 -13.25 -15.21 -12.62
C PHE A 253 -13.85 -14.04 -11.84
N VAL A 254 -15.15 -13.86 -12.01
CA VAL A 254 -15.88 -12.67 -11.52
C VAL A 254 -16.44 -12.93 -10.12
N ASN A 255 -16.78 -14.19 -9.79
CA ASN A 255 -17.38 -14.53 -8.52
C ASN A 255 -16.38 -15.10 -7.52
N LYS A 256 -16.63 -14.84 -6.23
CA LYS A 256 -15.83 -15.38 -5.13
C LYS A 256 -15.89 -16.90 -5.12
N GLY A 257 -14.73 -17.55 -4.96
CA GLY A 257 -14.63 -19.00 -4.91
C GLY A 257 -14.78 -19.71 -6.26
N GLU A 258 -14.88 -18.96 -7.38
CA GLU A 258 -14.80 -19.56 -8.70
C GLU A 258 -13.43 -20.19 -8.89
N GLN A 259 -13.45 -21.51 -9.08
CA GLN A 259 -12.26 -22.27 -9.37
C GLN A 259 -12.12 -22.50 -10.88
N PRO A 260 -10.88 -22.54 -11.36
CA PRO A 260 -10.61 -23.13 -12.66
C PRO A 260 -11.00 -24.62 -12.61
N PRO A 261 -11.48 -25.17 -13.73
CA PRO A 261 -11.81 -26.59 -13.81
C PRO A 261 -10.64 -27.46 -13.34
N ALA A 262 -10.90 -28.41 -12.44
CA ALA A 262 -9.88 -29.19 -11.75
C ALA A 262 -9.30 -30.33 -12.60
N ASP A 263 -9.99 -30.73 -13.68
CA ASP A 263 -9.79 -32.05 -14.28
C ASP A 263 -8.87 -32.06 -15.51
N VAL A 264 -8.59 -30.90 -16.10
CA VAL A 264 -7.66 -30.77 -17.23
C VAL A 264 -6.99 -29.40 -17.17
N ALA A 265 -5.66 -29.38 -17.02
CA ALA A 265 -4.88 -28.17 -17.31
C ALA A 265 -4.38 -28.28 -18.75
N PRO A 266 -4.92 -27.49 -19.71
CA PRO A 266 -4.37 -27.45 -21.05
C PRO A 266 -2.87 -27.15 -20.99
N LYS A 267 -2.07 -27.75 -21.89
CA LYS A 267 -0.59 -27.63 -21.91
C LYS A 267 -0.09 -26.25 -22.38
N TRP A 268 -0.76 -25.19 -21.94
CA TRP A 268 -0.60 -23.80 -22.33
C TRP A 268 -0.26 -22.91 -21.15
N GLY A 269 0.35 -21.76 -21.46
CA GLY A 269 0.55 -20.70 -20.48
C GLY A 269 -0.79 -20.13 -20.05
N SER A 270 -0.87 -19.61 -18.83
CA SER A 270 -2.12 -19.01 -18.36
C SER A 270 -1.92 -17.88 -17.36
N ILE A 271 -2.91 -17.00 -17.28
CA ILE A 271 -3.02 -16.00 -16.24
C ILE A 271 -4.41 -16.06 -15.62
N LEU A 272 -4.45 -16.15 -14.30
CA LEU A 272 -5.65 -16.02 -13.51
C LEU A 272 -5.74 -14.60 -12.95
N ILE A 273 -6.81 -13.89 -13.29
CA ILE A 273 -7.15 -12.59 -12.71
C ILE A 273 -8.05 -12.85 -11.52
N SER A 274 -7.57 -12.53 -10.32
CA SER A 274 -8.32 -12.80 -9.09
C SER A 274 -8.23 -11.63 -8.13
N SER A 275 -9.31 -11.37 -7.39
CA SER A 275 -9.16 -10.70 -6.09
C SER A 275 -8.26 -11.54 -5.18
N PRO A 276 -7.61 -10.95 -4.17
CA PRO A 276 -6.82 -11.68 -3.19
C PRO A 276 -7.73 -12.54 -2.31
N ASN A 277 -8.16 -13.68 -2.86
CA ASN A 277 -8.99 -14.66 -2.18
C ASN A 277 -8.21 -15.95 -1.96
N LEU A 278 -8.07 -16.35 -0.70
CA LEU A 278 -7.23 -17.48 -0.30
C LEU A 278 -7.69 -18.80 -0.94
N ARG A 279 -9.00 -19.00 -1.11
CA ARG A 279 -9.53 -20.24 -1.70
C ARG A 279 -9.18 -20.36 -3.18
N ASN A 280 -9.22 -19.25 -3.91
CA ASN A 280 -8.80 -19.23 -5.31
C ASN A 280 -7.29 -19.50 -5.43
N PHE A 281 -6.52 -18.93 -4.49
CA PHE A 281 -5.07 -19.11 -4.43
C PHE A 281 -4.66 -20.55 -4.11
N ASP A 282 -5.12 -21.12 -2.99
CA ASP A 282 -4.72 -22.46 -2.55
C ASP A 282 -5.03 -23.51 -3.62
N SER A 283 -6.18 -23.38 -4.27
CA SER A 283 -6.56 -24.23 -5.39
C SER A 283 -5.57 -24.09 -6.56
N TRP A 284 -5.22 -22.87 -6.94
CA TRP A 284 -4.35 -22.62 -8.09
C TRP A 284 -2.88 -22.97 -7.84
N GLN A 285 -2.37 -22.69 -6.63
CA GLN A 285 -1.01 -23.06 -6.25
C GLN A 285 -0.85 -24.59 -6.28
N LYS A 286 -1.84 -25.32 -5.71
CA LYS A 286 -1.86 -26.80 -5.74
C LYS A 286 -1.91 -27.35 -7.16
N GLN A 287 -2.71 -26.75 -8.05
CA GLN A 287 -2.93 -27.26 -9.40
C GLN A 287 -1.79 -26.90 -10.37
N ARG A 288 -1.21 -25.69 -10.28
CA ARG A 288 -0.36 -25.13 -11.35
C ARG A 288 0.99 -24.58 -10.90
N LYS A 289 1.29 -24.59 -9.59
CA LYS A 289 2.52 -23.97 -9.02
C LYS A 289 2.72 -22.53 -9.54
N GLY A 290 1.62 -21.80 -9.70
CA GLY A 290 1.60 -20.53 -10.41
C GLY A 290 2.35 -19.41 -9.68
N ALA A 291 3.00 -18.57 -10.47
CA ALA A 291 3.75 -17.39 -10.03
C ALA A 291 2.82 -16.21 -9.69
N PHE A 292 3.16 -15.43 -8.66
CA PHE A 292 2.39 -14.24 -8.32
C PHE A 292 2.81 -13.02 -9.14
N ILE A 293 1.81 -12.24 -9.53
CA ILE A 293 1.97 -10.89 -10.05
C ILE A 293 1.06 -9.97 -9.22
N VAL A 294 1.65 -9.03 -8.50
CA VAL A 294 0.93 -8.08 -7.64
C VAL A 294 0.56 -6.83 -8.43
N VAL A 295 -0.73 -6.58 -8.57
CA VAL A 295 -1.29 -5.43 -9.28
C VAL A 295 -1.64 -4.35 -8.27
N ASN A 296 -0.87 -3.26 -8.28
CA ASN A 296 -1.09 -2.14 -7.36
C ASN A 296 -2.42 -1.42 -7.65
N CYS A 297 -2.96 -0.79 -6.60
CA CYS A 297 -4.11 0.12 -6.72
C CYS A 297 -3.76 1.35 -7.58
N TRP A 298 -4.77 2.14 -7.91
CA TRP A 298 -4.58 3.35 -8.73
C TRP A 298 -3.82 4.44 -7.97
N ALA A 299 -2.91 5.13 -8.64
CA ALA A 299 -2.36 6.37 -8.14
C ALA A 299 -3.38 7.52 -8.32
N MET A 300 -3.24 8.58 -7.51
CA MET A 300 -4.13 9.75 -7.60
C MET A 300 -4.06 10.42 -8.98
N SER A 301 -2.88 10.52 -9.57
CA SER A 301 -2.66 11.04 -10.92
C SER A 301 -3.35 10.18 -11.99
N GLU A 302 -3.28 8.85 -11.86
CA GLU A 302 -3.97 7.91 -12.75
C GLU A 302 -5.49 8.05 -12.64
N MET A 303 -6.04 8.19 -11.42
CA MET A 303 -7.47 8.43 -11.22
C MET A 303 -7.91 9.79 -11.78
N ARG A 304 -7.04 10.81 -11.69
CA ARG A 304 -7.26 12.13 -12.30
C ARG A 304 -7.30 12.04 -13.82
N ALA A 305 -6.36 11.31 -14.42
CA ALA A 305 -6.32 11.04 -15.86
C ALA A 305 -7.54 10.24 -16.31
N PHE A 306 -7.96 9.22 -15.55
CA PHE A 306 -9.20 8.51 -15.81
C PHE A 306 -10.40 9.47 -15.79
N PHE A 307 -10.52 10.30 -14.75
CA PHE A 307 -11.60 11.27 -14.62
C PHE A 307 -11.60 12.33 -15.73
N SER A 308 -10.45 12.73 -16.28
CA SER A 308 -10.41 13.67 -17.40
C SER A 308 -11.07 13.12 -18.68
N ARG A 309 -11.02 11.80 -18.87
CA ARG A 309 -11.72 11.12 -19.98
C ARG A 309 -13.21 10.93 -19.71
N ILE A 310 -13.58 10.64 -18.47
CA ILE A 310 -14.95 10.19 -18.14
C ILE A 310 -15.84 11.31 -17.61
N GLY A 311 -15.27 12.29 -16.93
CA GLY A 311 -15.97 13.40 -16.30
C GLY A 311 -16.87 14.12 -17.29
N PRO A 312 -16.37 14.55 -18.47
CA PRO A 312 -17.21 15.18 -19.49
C PRO A 312 -18.34 14.28 -20.01
N LYS A 313 -18.16 12.95 -20.00
CA LYS A 313 -19.23 12.00 -20.41
C LYS A 313 -20.28 11.84 -19.31
N LEU A 314 -19.87 11.83 -18.05
CA LEU A 314 -20.76 11.73 -16.89
C LEU A 314 -21.50 13.03 -16.60
N PHE A 315 -20.87 14.15 -16.90
CA PHE A 315 -21.41 15.48 -16.67
C PHE A 315 -21.28 16.33 -17.95
N PRO A 316 -22.07 16.04 -19.01
CA PRO A 316 -21.95 16.74 -20.29
C PRO A 316 -22.20 18.25 -20.22
N GLN A 317 -22.96 18.68 -19.22
CA GLN A 317 -23.33 20.08 -18.99
C GLN A 317 -22.41 20.79 -17.98
N ALA A 318 -21.45 20.08 -17.38
CA ALA A 318 -20.55 20.67 -16.40
C ALA A 318 -19.49 21.54 -17.08
N THR A 319 -19.33 22.76 -16.56
CA THR A 319 -18.23 23.65 -16.89
C THR A 319 -16.88 23.06 -16.45
N PRO A 320 -15.76 23.54 -16.99
CA PRO A 320 -14.42 23.21 -16.51
C PRO A 320 -14.22 23.38 -14.99
N VAL A 321 -14.87 24.38 -14.39
CA VAL A 321 -14.81 24.63 -12.94
C VAL A 321 -15.57 23.55 -12.18
N GLU A 322 -16.79 23.23 -12.59
CA GLU A 322 -17.60 22.18 -11.95
C GLU A 322 -16.94 20.80 -12.08
N LEU A 323 -16.25 20.51 -13.20
CA LEU A 323 -15.46 19.28 -13.32
C LEU A 323 -14.32 19.23 -12.30
N ARG A 324 -13.64 20.34 -12.02
CA ARG A 324 -12.62 20.40 -10.96
C ARG A 324 -13.23 20.19 -9.57
N GLU A 325 -14.40 20.75 -9.30
CA GLU A 325 -15.12 20.55 -8.03
C GLU A 325 -15.55 19.09 -7.86
N LYS A 326 -16.07 18.44 -8.92
CA LYS A 326 -16.37 17.01 -8.92
C LYS A 326 -15.12 16.17 -8.68
N TRP A 327 -13.99 16.53 -9.28
CA TRP A 327 -12.71 15.87 -8.98
C TRP A 327 -12.32 16.01 -7.51
N ASN A 328 -12.45 17.20 -6.91
CA ASN A 328 -12.18 17.39 -5.48
C ASN A 328 -13.04 16.50 -4.59
N MET A 329 -14.32 16.32 -4.92
CA MET A 329 -15.19 15.35 -4.25
C MET A 329 -14.65 13.91 -4.38
N TYR A 330 -14.24 13.48 -5.57
CA TYR A 330 -13.66 12.13 -5.74
C TYR A 330 -12.34 11.95 -4.99
N LYS A 331 -11.51 12.98 -4.85
CA LYS A 331 -10.32 12.94 -3.99
C LYS A 331 -10.69 12.66 -2.53
N ASP A 332 -11.71 13.33 -1.99
CA ASP A 332 -12.21 13.07 -0.64
C ASP A 332 -12.73 11.63 -0.49
N ARG A 333 -13.40 11.10 -1.52
CA ARG A 333 -13.83 9.70 -1.51
C ARG A 333 -12.65 8.73 -1.47
N VAL A 334 -11.57 8.98 -2.22
CA VAL A 334 -10.35 8.14 -2.14
C VAL A 334 -9.80 8.11 -0.71
N GLU A 335 -9.80 9.24 -0.01
CA GLU A 335 -9.39 9.27 1.40
C GLU A 335 -10.30 8.42 2.30
N ARG A 336 -11.59 8.29 1.99
CA ARG A 336 -12.54 7.56 2.85
C ARG A 336 -12.64 6.07 2.56
N VAL A 337 -12.48 5.64 1.31
CA VAL A 337 -12.70 4.24 0.89
C VAL A 337 -11.51 3.60 0.15
N GLY A 338 -10.44 4.37 -0.08
CA GLY A 338 -9.25 3.92 -0.77
C GLY A 338 -9.27 4.12 -2.29
N PRO A 339 -8.12 3.90 -2.96
CA PRO A 339 -7.92 4.14 -4.39
C PRO A 339 -8.49 3.03 -5.29
N SER A 340 -9.81 2.84 -5.22
CA SER A 340 -10.55 1.87 -6.02
C SER A 340 -11.59 2.58 -6.89
N LEU A 341 -11.45 2.45 -8.22
CA LEU A 341 -12.36 3.11 -9.17
C LEU A 341 -13.82 2.79 -8.86
N ARG A 342 -14.13 1.52 -8.54
CA ARG A 342 -15.50 1.07 -8.25
C ARG A 342 -16.11 1.83 -7.08
N TYR A 343 -15.40 1.91 -5.97
CA TYR A 343 -15.94 2.50 -4.74
C TYR A 343 -15.84 4.02 -4.73
N VAL A 344 -15.04 4.63 -5.60
CA VAL A 344 -14.89 6.09 -5.64
C VAL A 344 -15.88 6.73 -6.60
N PHE A 345 -16.01 6.20 -7.82
CA PHE A 345 -16.80 6.83 -8.87
C PHE A 345 -18.27 6.42 -8.90
N ASP A 346 -18.62 5.24 -8.40
CA ASP A 346 -20.02 4.81 -8.27
C ASP A 346 -20.56 5.20 -6.89
N GLU A 347 -21.61 6.01 -6.87
CA GLU A 347 -22.22 6.55 -5.65
C GLU A 347 -22.81 5.46 -4.75
N VAL A 348 -23.47 4.44 -5.32
CA VAL A 348 -24.09 3.37 -4.51
C VAL A 348 -23.00 2.49 -3.90
N MET A 349 -21.99 2.14 -4.70
CA MET A 349 -20.86 1.34 -4.23
C MET A 349 -20.01 2.11 -3.21
N TYR A 350 -19.90 3.42 -3.34
CA TYR A 350 -19.24 4.29 -2.36
C TYR A 350 -19.92 4.20 -0.99
N GLU A 351 -21.24 4.41 -0.92
CA GLU A 351 -22.00 4.36 0.34
C GLU A 351 -21.97 2.95 0.98
N GLN A 352 -22.06 1.90 0.16
CA GLN A 352 -21.90 0.53 0.62
C GLN A 352 -20.50 0.29 1.19
N GLN A 353 -19.47 0.82 0.54
CA GLN A 353 -18.09 0.66 0.98
C GLN A 353 -17.81 1.44 2.28
N LEU A 354 -18.39 2.63 2.47
CA LEU A 354 -18.33 3.34 3.75
C LEU A 354 -18.91 2.50 4.89
N THR A 355 -20.12 1.98 4.69
CA THR A 355 -20.77 1.09 5.67
C THR A 355 -19.92 -0.15 5.95
N ALA A 356 -19.30 -0.72 4.90
CA ALA A 356 -18.44 -1.88 5.03
C ALA A 356 -17.13 -1.58 5.78
N VAL A 357 -16.54 -0.40 5.58
CA VAL A 357 -15.38 0.10 6.34
C VAL A 357 -15.73 0.23 7.81
N ASP A 358 -16.87 0.84 8.13
CA ASP A 358 -17.32 1.05 9.51
C ASP A 358 -17.61 -0.28 10.21
N GLY A 359 -18.31 -1.18 9.53
CA GLY A 359 -18.55 -2.53 10.04
C GLY A 359 -17.26 -3.33 10.24
N GLU A 360 -16.26 -3.17 9.36
CA GLU A 360 -14.98 -3.84 9.51
C GLU A 360 -14.16 -3.29 10.67
N LEU A 361 -14.16 -1.96 10.88
CA LEU A 361 -13.56 -1.32 12.05
C LEU A 361 -14.17 -1.87 13.35
N GLY A 362 -15.51 -2.01 13.40
CA GLY A 362 -16.18 -2.66 14.54
C GLY A 362 -15.77 -4.12 14.74
N SER A 363 -15.51 -4.85 13.64
CA SER A 363 -15.05 -6.24 13.70
C SER A 363 -13.64 -6.41 14.26
N ILE A 364 -12.80 -5.37 14.23
CA ILE A 364 -11.49 -5.39 14.87
C ILE A 364 -11.64 -5.63 16.37
N VAL A 365 -12.58 -4.90 16.98
CA VAL A 365 -12.90 -5.01 18.41
C VAL A 365 -13.57 -6.34 18.71
N ALA A 366 -14.67 -6.64 18.02
CA ALA A 366 -15.46 -7.85 18.29
C ALA A 366 -14.67 -9.14 18.09
N GLY A 367 -13.69 -9.15 17.18
CA GLY A 367 -12.87 -10.31 16.88
C GLY A 367 -11.46 -10.30 17.51
N ASN A 368 -11.15 -9.36 18.41
CA ASN A 368 -9.81 -9.14 18.96
C ASN A 368 -8.68 -9.20 17.90
N LYS A 369 -8.82 -8.42 16.82
CA LYS A 369 -7.87 -8.41 15.70
C LYS A 369 -6.76 -7.36 15.85
N TYR A 370 -6.54 -6.82 17.05
CA TYR A 370 -5.58 -5.73 17.27
C TYR A 370 -4.17 -6.08 16.82
N GLY A 371 -3.72 -7.32 17.04
CA GLY A 371 -2.40 -7.78 16.61
C GLY A 371 -2.20 -7.72 15.09
N ILE A 372 -3.23 -8.09 14.32
CA ILE A 372 -3.19 -8.03 12.84
C ILE A 372 -3.09 -6.58 12.39
N TYR A 373 -3.96 -5.71 12.89
CA TYR A 373 -3.99 -4.32 12.46
C TYR A 373 -2.83 -3.50 13.00
N THR A 374 -2.18 -3.92 14.10
CA THR A 374 -0.88 -3.38 14.53
C THR A 374 0.18 -3.63 13.46
N LYS A 375 0.28 -4.86 12.92
CA LYS A 375 1.21 -5.16 11.81
C LYS A 375 0.92 -4.34 10.55
N VAL A 376 -0.36 -4.09 10.25
CA VAL A 376 -0.76 -3.20 9.14
C VAL A 376 -0.29 -1.76 9.37
N LEU A 377 -0.43 -1.25 10.60
CA LEU A 377 0.05 0.09 10.96
C LEU A 377 1.58 0.19 10.90
N ASP A 378 2.28 -0.91 11.19
CA ASP A 378 3.73 -1.06 11.08
C ASP A 378 4.16 -1.51 9.65
N ASN A 379 3.27 -1.44 8.65
CA ASN A 379 3.51 -1.86 7.25
C ASN A 379 4.16 -3.26 7.08
N CYS A 380 4.04 -4.14 8.06
CA CYS A 380 4.57 -5.51 8.06
C CYS A 380 3.44 -6.55 8.04
N GLY A 381 2.22 -6.12 7.73
CA GLY A 381 1.05 -6.98 7.66
C GLY A 381 1.08 -7.89 6.44
N GLU A 382 0.97 -9.20 6.65
CA GLU A 382 0.65 -10.16 5.59
C GLU A 382 -0.83 -10.04 5.19
N TRP A 383 -1.10 -10.09 3.89
CA TRP A 383 -2.49 -10.21 3.42
C TRP A 383 -2.85 -11.68 3.35
N ARG A 384 -3.63 -12.13 4.31
CA ARG A 384 -4.48 -13.31 4.15
C ARG A 384 -5.90 -12.83 4.32
N GLU A 385 -6.82 -13.28 3.48
CA GLU A 385 -8.23 -12.88 3.53
C GLU A 385 -8.90 -13.23 4.88
N SER A 386 -8.24 -14.05 5.71
CA SER A 386 -8.56 -14.35 7.13
C SER A 386 -8.01 -13.33 8.14
N ASP A 387 -6.99 -12.56 7.77
CA ASP A 387 -6.18 -11.78 8.69
C ASP A 387 -6.57 -10.29 8.59
N ALA A 388 -6.17 -9.58 7.51
CA ALA A 388 -6.50 -8.16 7.30
C ALA A 388 -7.56 -7.97 6.19
N SER A 389 -8.61 -7.19 6.47
CA SER A 389 -9.73 -7.05 5.54
C SER A 389 -9.44 -6.05 4.43
N HIS A 390 -9.71 -6.47 3.20
CA HIS A 390 -9.55 -5.67 1.98
C HIS A 390 -10.37 -4.38 1.93
N LYS A 391 -11.29 -4.21 2.88
CA LYS A 391 -12.05 -2.98 3.06
C LYS A 391 -11.23 -1.87 3.72
N LEU A 392 -10.26 -2.24 4.56
CA LEU A 392 -9.41 -1.31 5.32
C LEU A 392 -8.00 -1.19 4.75
N VAL A 393 -7.52 -2.24 4.08
CA VAL A 393 -6.16 -2.31 3.57
C VAL A 393 -6.07 -2.47 2.05
N LYS A 394 -4.94 -2.03 1.48
CA LYS A 394 -4.49 -2.34 0.13
C LYS A 394 -3.18 -3.12 0.14
N ILE A 395 -3.00 -3.96 -0.89
CA ILE A 395 -1.71 -4.61 -1.13
C ILE A 395 -0.81 -3.66 -1.90
N VAL A 396 0.46 -3.70 -1.55
CA VAL A 396 1.51 -2.90 -2.15
C VAL A 396 2.66 -3.83 -2.52
N ARG A 397 3.00 -3.87 -3.81
CA ARG A 397 4.10 -4.69 -4.33
C ARG A 397 5.43 -4.23 -3.73
N ILE A 398 6.21 -5.17 -3.23
CA ILE A 398 7.59 -4.93 -2.79
C ILE A 398 8.50 -6.02 -3.33
N LYS A 399 9.81 -5.80 -3.25
CA LYS A 399 10.82 -6.79 -3.60
C LYS A 399 10.84 -7.95 -2.61
N ALA A 400 11.01 -9.17 -3.14
CA ALA A 400 11.21 -10.36 -2.30
C ALA A 400 12.63 -10.36 -1.72
N ARG A 401 12.76 -10.70 -0.43
CA ARG A 401 14.06 -10.94 0.20
C ARG A 401 14.65 -12.23 -0.38
N GLU A 402 15.73 -12.08 -1.15
CA GLU A 402 16.60 -13.10 -1.77
C GLU A 402 15.94 -14.26 -2.57
N GLY A 403 16.45 -14.51 -3.78
CA GLY A 403 16.21 -15.75 -4.54
C GLY A 403 14.83 -15.98 -5.17
N ASN A 404 13.82 -15.16 -4.86
CA ASN A 404 12.48 -15.27 -5.44
C ASN A 404 12.29 -14.37 -6.66
N PHE A 405 11.99 -14.97 -7.82
CA PHE A 405 11.73 -14.27 -9.09
C PHE A 405 10.30 -13.69 -9.22
N PHE A 406 9.50 -13.73 -8.15
CA PHE A 406 8.08 -13.37 -8.17
C PHE A 406 7.76 -12.22 -7.24
N ASP A 407 6.71 -11.46 -7.57
CA ASP A 407 6.26 -10.33 -6.76
C ASP A 407 5.87 -10.82 -5.35
N THR A 408 6.27 -10.07 -4.32
CA THR A 408 5.68 -10.17 -2.98
C THR A 408 4.98 -8.86 -2.65
N TYR A 409 4.27 -8.81 -1.51
CA TYR A 409 3.51 -7.63 -1.12
C TYR A 409 3.41 -7.48 0.40
N VAL A 410 3.07 -6.26 0.82
CA VAL A 410 2.64 -5.94 2.19
C VAL A 410 1.26 -5.28 2.20
N CYS A 411 0.55 -5.42 3.32
CA CYS A 411 -0.67 -4.68 3.58
C CYS A 411 -0.35 -3.31 4.15
N VAL A 412 -0.93 -2.29 3.54
CA VAL A 412 -0.96 -0.94 4.11
C VAL A 412 -2.40 -0.47 4.18
N ALA A 413 -2.68 0.51 5.04
CA ALA A 413 -3.99 1.16 5.05
C ALA A 413 -4.30 1.77 3.66
N HIS A 414 -5.59 1.75 3.27
CA HIS A 414 -6.03 2.30 1.97
C HIS A 414 -5.62 3.76 1.76
N SER A 415 -5.76 4.55 2.84
CA SER A 415 -5.55 5.99 2.90
C SER A 415 -5.07 6.40 4.30
N GLU A 416 -4.63 7.64 4.44
CA GLU A 416 -4.22 8.19 5.73
C GLU A 416 -5.42 8.35 6.68
N SER A 417 -6.60 8.70 6.15
CA SER A 417 -7.83 8.75 6.95
C SER A 417 -8.20 7.37 7.52
N ILE A 418 -8.20 6.32 6.69
CA ILE A 418 -8.46 4.95 7.18
C ILE A 418 -7.37 4.52 8.17
N LYS A 419 -6.10 4.84 7.91
CA LYS A 419 -4.99 4.57 8.85
C LYS A 419 -5.27 5.17 10.23
N LYS A 420 -5.67 6.44 10.29
CA LYS A 420 -6.04 7.13 11.54
C LYS A 420 -7.22 6.46 12.26
N ARG A 421 -8.22 6.00 11.50
CA ARG A 421 -9.37 5.28 12.07
C ARG A 421 -8.98 3.91 12.63
N ILE A 422 -8.17 3.13 11.91
CA ILE A 422 -7.59 1.87 12.41
C ILE A 422 -6.79 2.12 13.67
N LEU A 423 -5.90 3.13 13.64
CA LEU A 423 -5.07 3.54 14.77
C LEU A 423 -5.92 3.86 16.00
N ASN A 424 -6.99 4.64 15.83
CA ASN A 424 -7.93 4.93 16.92
C ASN A 424 -8.56 3.66 17.48
N VAL A 425 -9.09 2.77 16.64
CA VAL A 425 -9.76 1.53 17.09
C VAL A 425 -8.78 0.59 17.80
N VAL A 426 -7.59 0.39 17.24
CA VAL A 426 -6.55 -0.48 17.82
C VAL A 426 -6.09 0.08 19.17
N PHE A 427 -5.81 1.37 19.27
CA PHE A 427 -5.41 1.99 20.53
C PHE A 427 -6.51 1.97 21.57
N SER A 428 -7.76 2.17 21.16
CA SER A 428 -8.92 2.06 22.05
C SER A 428 -8.98 0.67 22.69
N GLY A 429 -8.87 -0.37 21.87
CA GLY A 429 -8.89 -1.76 22.33
C GLY A 429 -7.76 -2.11 23.28
N ILE A 430 -6.52 -1.73 22.93
CA ILE A 430 -5.36 -1.97 23.79
C ILE A 430 -5.53 -1.21 25.13
N ALA A 431 -6.16 -0.02 25.14
CA ALA A 431 -6.33 0.77 26.36
C ALA A 431 -7.35 0.12 27.31
N GLU A 432 -8.40 -0.47 26.74
CA GLU A 432 -9.38 -1.26 27.49
C GLU A 432 -8.76 -2.55 28.02
N GLU A 433 -7.99 -3.28 27.21
CA GLU A 433 -7.22 -4.44 27.67
C GLU A 433 -6.25 -4.05 28.80
N TRP A 434 -5.58 -2.91 28.67
CA TRP A 434 -4.69 -2.41 29.72
C TRP A 434 -5.42 -2.15 31.03
N ALA A 435 -6.56 -1.44 30.98
CA ALA A 435 -7.36 -1.15 32.17
C ALA A 435 -7.86 -2.44 32.84
N LEU A 436 -8.25 -3.45 32.06
CA LEU A 436 -8.64 -4.76 32.57
C LEU A 436 -7.46 -5.48 33.23
N VAL A 437 -6.30 -5.55 32.56
CA VAL A 437 -5.10 -6.20 33.11
C VAL A 437 -4.68 -5.54 34.42
N SER A 438 -4.58 -4.21 34.46
CA SER A 438 -4.24 -3.45 35.67
C SER A 438 -5.25 -3.65 36.81
N GLY A 439 -6.54 -3.87 36.49
CA GLY A 439 -7.55 -4.21 37.50
C GLY A 439 -7.49 -5.66 37.99
N MET A 440 -7.01 -6.60 37.17
CA MET A 440 -6.98 -8.03 37.46
C MET A 440 -5.66 -8.52 38.08
N THR A 441 -4.54 -7.87 37.78
CA THR A 441 -3.23 -8.22 38.31
C THR A 441 -2.75 -7.19 39.33
N ARG A 442 -2.09 -7.65 40.39
CA ARG A 442 -1.37 -6.79 41.35
C ARG A 442 0.14 -6.84 41.16
N ASP A 443 0.60 -7.58 40.17
CA ASP A 443 2.02 -7.71 39.86
C ASP A 443 2.50 -6.47 39.10
N ALA A 444 3.20 -5.59 39.82
CA ALA A 444 3.76 -4.36 39.27
C ALA A 444 4.74 -4.62 38.10
N SER A 445 5.38 -5.79 38.04
CA SER A 445 6.27 -6.14 36.92
C SER A 445 5.49 -6.44 35.64
N VAL A 446 4.35 -7.12 35.75
CA VAL A 446 3.44 -7.41 34.62
C VAL A 446 2.80 -6.13 34.12
N ILE A 447 2.35 -5.25 35.04
CA ILE A 447 1.79 -3.94 34.71
C ILE A 447 2.84 -3.06 34.02
N GLY A 448 4.07 -3.02 34.57
CA GLY A 448 5.19 -2.29 34.00
C GLY A 448 5.55 -2.73 32.59
N HIS A 449 5.66 -4.03 32.36
CA HIS A 449 5.96 -4.58 31.03
C HIS A 449 4.85 -4.28 30.02
N TYR A 450 3.59 -4.40 30.43
CA TYR A 450 2.44 -4.07 29.57
C TYR A 450 2.36 -2.57 29.28
N PHE A 451 2.72 -1.73 30.25
CA PHE A 451 2.80 -0.27 30.11
C PHE A 451 3.88 0.12 29.09
N GLU A 452 5.11 -0.34 29.25
CA GLU A 452 6.23 -0.08 28.32
C GLU A 452 5.86 -0.43 26.87
N LYS A 453 5.33 -1.65 26.66
CA LYS A 453 4.98 -2.16 25.33
C LYS A 453 3.90 -1.34 24.61
N ASN A 454 2.98 -0.72 25.35
CA ASN A 454 1.82 -0.04 24.78
C ASN A 454 1.92 1.49 24.84
N ALA A 455 2.58 2.06 25.85
CA ALA A 455 2.76 3.51 26.02
C ALA A 455 3.43 4.15 24.80
N ILE A 456 4.47 3.52 24.25
CA ILE A 456 5.15 3.97 23.02
C ILE A 456 4.17 4.08 21.85
N LYS A 457 3.26 3.11 21.70
CA LYS A 457 2.28 3.11 20.60
C LYS A 457 1.31 4.28 20.75
N TYR A 458 0.90 4.62 21.97
CA TYR A 458 -0.04 5.71 22.22
C TYR A 458 0.52 7.10 21.94
N LEU A 459 1.83 7.29 22.02
CA LEU A 459 2.47 8.56 21.65
C LEU A 459 2.26 8.89 20.17
N CYS A 460 1.82 7.93 19.34
CA CYS A 460 1.39 8.18 17.97
C CYS A 460 0.09 8.98 17.85
N SER A 461 -0.71 9.11 18.93
CA SER A 461 -1.94 9.90 18.95
C SER A 461 -1.64 11.34 19.33
N PRO A 462 -2.01 12.35 18.51
CA PRO A 462 -1.78 13.76 18.85
C PRO A 462 -2.33 14.12 20.23
N LYS A 463 -3.56 13.70 20.55
CA LYS A 463 -4.20 13.98 21.85
C LYS A 463 -3.44 13.39 23.04
N VAL A 464 -2.91 12.18 22.90
CA VAL A 464 -2.12 11.53 23.96
C VAL A 464 -0.78 12.22 24.07
N LEU A 465 -0.13 12.52 22.95
CA LEU A 465 1.16 13.21 22.95
C LEU A 465 1.04 14.62 23.56
N THR A 466 0.04 15.42 23.22
CA THR A 466 -0.21 16.72 23.87
C THR A 466 -0.35 16.57 25.39
N CYS A 467 -1.02 15.51 25.86
CA CYS A 467 -1.11 15.24 27.29
C CYS A 467 0.23 14.81 27.89
N PHE A 468 0.94 13.86 27.27
CA PHE A 468 2.26 13.41 27.69
C PHE A 468 3.21 14.59 27.84
N VAL A 469 3.24 15.46 26.84
CA VAL A 469 4.06 16.67 26.81
C VAL A 469 3.70 17.63 27.95
N SER A 470 2.42 17.76 28.27
CA SER A 470 1.96 18.59 29.40
C SER A 470 2.42 18.09 30.77
N LEU A 471 2.74 16.80 30.88
CA LEU A 471 3.24 16.19 32.12
C LEU A 471 4.77 16.21 32.25
N ILE A 472 5.50 16.65 31.23
CA ILE A 472 6.97 16.68 31.27
C ILE A 472 7.43 17.67 32.35
N THR A 473 8.19 17.15 33.30
CA THR A 473 8.83 17.91 34.37
C THR A 473 10.35 17.74 34.31
N LYS A 474 11.12 18.79 34.56
CA LYS A 474 12.59 18.69 34.57
C LYS A 474 13.06 18.03 35.87
N LEU A 475 13.96 17.06 35.78
CA LEU A 475 14.56 16.47 36.99
C LEU A 475 15.57 17.45 37.60
N PRO A 476 15.54 17.66 38.93
CA PRO A 476 16.48 18.56 39.56
C PRO A 476 17.86 17.90 39.66
N ALA A 477 18.89 18.61 39.18
CA ALA A 477 20.28 18.32 39.51
C ALA A 477 20.53 18.55 41.01
N ASN A 478 21.39 17.74 41.64
CA ASN A 478 21.78 17.90 43.05
C ASN A 478 22.21 19.35 43.39
N GLU A 479 22.07 19.71 44.67
CA GLU A 479 21.99 21.04 45.30
C GLU A 479 22.93 22.19 44.83
N ARG A 480 23.91 21.96 43.94
CA ARG A 480 24.83 22.98 43.43
C ARG A 480 24.46 23.61 42.08
N ALA A 481 23.42 23.16 41.38
CA ALA A 481 23.05 23.69 40.05
C ALA A 481 21.85 24.66 40.06
N ARG A 482 21.60 25.36 41.18
CA ARG A 482 20.50 26.34 41.35
C ARG A 482 20.57 27.60 40.45
N ARG A 483 21.45 27.66 39.43
CA ARG A 483 21.68 28.86 38.60
C ARG A 483 21.21 28.79 37.14
N MET A 484 20.72 27.65 36.63
CA MET A 484 20.08 27.60 35.30
C MET A 484 18.59 27.27 35.44
N ARG A 485 17.78 28.32 35.54
CA ARG A 485 16.31 28.24 35.51
C ARG A 485 15.81 27.65 34.17
N THR A 486 14.85 26.73 34.26
CA THR A 486 13.65 26.64 33.40
C THR A 486 13.82 26.40 31.89
N ARG A 487 14.71 25.51 31.43
CA ARG A 487 14.57 25.00 30.05
C ARG A 487 13.48 23.92 30.03
N LYS A 488 12.41 24.17 29.28
CA LYS A 488 11.39 23.16 28.95
C LYS A 488 11.96 22.19 27.91
N SER A 489 11.47 20.96 27.89
CA SER A 489 11.83 20.01 26.82
C SER A 489 11.40 20.56 25.47
N ILE A 490 12.13 20.25 24.40
CA ILE A 490 11.74 20.61 23.03
C ILE A 490 10.33 20.10 22.70
N LEU A 491 9.93 18.95 23.26
CA LEU A 491 8.59 18.40 23.11
C LEU A 491 7.49 19.37 23.57
N GLN A 492 7.76 20.19 24.59
CA GLN A 492 6.82 21.16 25.15
C GLN A 492 6.62 22.42 24.29
N HIS A 493 7.38 22.54 23.20
CA HIS A 493 7.25 23.61 22.23
C HIS A 493 6.58 23.15 20.92
N VAL A 494 6.34 21.85 20.77
CA VAL A 494 5.70 21.26 19.59
C VAL A 494 4.21 21.60 19.59
N ARG A 495 3.71 22.13 18.47
CA ARG A 495 2.27 22.39 18.26
C ARG A 495 1.59 21.18 17.63
N ASP A 496 0.30 20.99 17.93
CA ASP A 496 -0.51 19.82 17.51
C ASP A 496 -0.50 19.53 15.98
N GLY A 497 -0.15 20.50 15.13
CA GLY A 497 -0.07 20.34 13.67
C GLY A 497 1.27 19.86 13.11
N LEU A 498 2.33 19.77 13.93
CA LEU A 498 3.70 19.44 13.48
C LEU A 498 4.05 17.94 13.58
N LEU A 499 3.14 17.13 14.14
CA LEU A 499 3.37 15.72 14.43
C LEU A 499 2.97 14.85 13.23
N LYS A 500 3.95 14.39 12.45
CA LYS A 500 3.80 13.27 11.53
C LYS A 500 4.49 12.05 12.14
N VAL A 501 3.70 11.17 12.77
CA VAL A 501 4.26 9.97 13.40
C VAL A 501 4.52 8.91 12.33
N GLY A 502 5.74 8.92 11.78
CA GLY A 502 6.32 7.82 11.05
C GLY A 502 7.06 6.91 12.02
N ARG A 503 6.71 5.62 12.07
CA ARG A 503 7.63 4.58 12.54
C ARG A 503 8.40 4.10 11.31
N THR A 504 9.72 4.18 11.34
CA THR A 504 10.54 3.49 10.35
C THR A 504 10.51 1.99 10.63
N ASN A 505 10.32 1.18 9.59
CA ASN A 505 10.45 -0.26 9.68
C ASN A 505 11.94 -0.60 9.71
N THR A 506 12.49 -0.98 10.86
CA THR A 506 13.87 -1.46 10.90
C THR A 506 13.92 -2.98 10.69
N VAL A 507 14.77 -3.37 9.74
CA VAL A 507 15.21 -4.75 9.49
C VAL A 507 16.07 -5.20 10.70
N PRO A 508 16.11 -6.50 11.05
CA PRO A 508 17.03 -6.98 12.07
C PRO A 508 18.47 -6.79 11.61
N GLY A 509 19.27 -6.03 12.37
CA GLY A 509 20.74 -6.04 12.25
C GLY A 509 21.40 -4.72 11.92
N ASP A 510 20.73 -3.79 11.23
CA ASP A 510 21.29 -2.48 10.92
C ASP A 510 20.24 -1.40 11.16
N ILE A 511 20.60 -0.43 11.99
CA ILE A 511 19.81 0.76 12.19
C ILE A 511 20.20 1.77 11.10
N ASN A 512 19.67 1.56 9.89
CA ASN A 512 19.85 2.51 8.79
C ASN A 512 18.73 3.56 8.86
N TRP A 513 19.01 4.69 9.50
CA TRP A 513 18.06 5.80 9.58
C TRP A 513 18.05 6.56 8.26
N ALA A 514 17.05 6.32 7.40
CA ALA A 514 16.85 7.13 6.21
C ALA A 514 16.56 8.58 6.61
N GLU A 515 17.19 9.54 5.93
CA GLU A 515 16.85 10.95 6.03
C GLU A 515 15.38 11.15 5.61
N SER A 516 14.53 11.50 6.55
CA SER A 516 13.19 11.97 6.26
C SER A 516 13.26 13.39 5.72
N GLU A 517 13.13 13.54 4.40
CA GLU A 517 12.86 14.83 3.79
C GLU A 517 11.42 15.26 4.15
N GLY A 518 11.28 16.02 5.25
CA GLY A 518 10.17 16.94 5.43
C GLY A 518 9.13 16.64 6.52
N ALA A 519 9.44 15.82 7.53
CA ALA A 519 8.63 15.76 8.77
C ALA A 519 9.28 16.55 9.92
N PRO A 520 8.57 17.44 10.64
CA PRO A 520 9.15 18.21 11.75
C PRO A 520 9.53 17.37 12.99
N VAL A 521 8.90 16.20 13.15
CA VAL A 521 9.00 15.32 14.34
C VAL A 521 8.78 13.85 13.96
N GLU A 522 9.70 12.94 14.33
CA GLU A 522 9.56 11.49 14.12
C GLU A 522 9.86 10.66 15.38
N LEU A 523 9.15 9.55 15.61
CA LEU A 523 9.31 8.64 16.76
C LEU A 523 9.92 7.32 16.32
N TYR A 524 11.09 7.02 16.87
CA TYR A 524 11.88 5.82 16.58
C TYR A 524 11.79 4.82 17.74
N VAL A 525 11.73 3.53 17.43
CA VAL A 525 11.65 2.44 18.41
C VAL A 525 12.70 1.39 18.04
N PRO A 526 13.59 0.98 18.96
CA PRO A 526 14.60 -0.05 18.68
C PRO A 526 13.96 -1.40 18.32
N CYS A 527 14.58 -2.13 17.38
CA CYS A 527 14.21 -3.53 17.08
C CYS A 527 14.51 -4.49 18.22
N VAL A 528 15.50 -4.16 19.05
CA VAL A 528 15.87 -4.94 20.23
C VAL A 528 14.95 -4.53 21.37
N SER A 529 14.15 -5.47 21.86
CA SER A 529 13.31 -5.25 23.05
C SER A 529 14.17 -4.91 24.26
N ASN A 530 13.71 -3.96 25.08
CA ASN A 530 14.34 -3.53 26.33
C ASN A 530 15.78 -3.04 26.13
N PHE A 531 15.98 -2.15 25.14
CA PHE A 531 17.30 -1.58 24.89
C PHE A 531 17.77 -0.77 26.12
N PRO A 532 19.01 -0.97 26.63
CA PRO A 532 19.35 -0.57 28.01
C PRO A 532 19.23 0.93 28.33
N VAL A 533 19.37 1.79 27.32
CA VAL A 533 19.41 3.25 27.49
C VAL A 533 18.07 3.93 27.17
N ALA A 534 17.36 3.44 26.16
CA ALA A 534 16.16 4.08 25.64
C ALA A 534 15.28 3.08 24.89
N ASP A 535 13.98 3.09 25.20
CA ASP A 535 12.99 2.21 24.55
C ASP A 535 12.37 2.85 23.30
N ALA A 536 12.50 4.17 23.16
CA ALA A 536 12.14 4.93 21.98
C ALA A 536 12.85 6.29 21.99
N PHE A 537 12.87 7.01 20.87
CA PHE A 537 13.36 8.39 20.87
C PHE A 537 12.74 9.21 19.74
N PHE A 538 12.76 10.54 19.89
CA PHE A 538 12.35 11.47 18.85
C PHE A 538 13.55 12.21 18.25
N ILE A 539 13.47 12.54 16.96
CA ILE A 539 14.37 13.52 16.31
C ILE A 539 13.56 14.75 15.91
N PHE A 540 14.07 15.93 16.27
CA PHE A 540 13.49 17.22 15.92
C PHE A 540 14.41 18.03 15.01
N ASP A 541 13.87 18.47 13.88
CA ASP A 541 14.51 19.39 12.93
C ASP A 541 13.58 20.59 12.68
N ASP A 542 13.35 21.39 13.72
CA ASP A 542 12.44 22.53 13.63
C ASP A 542 13.19 23.84 13.96
N LYS A 543 13.34 24.68 12.94
CA LYS A 543 13.96 26.01 13.03
C LYS A 543 13.17 26.98 13.92
N GLU A 544 11.84 26.83 14.04
CA GLU A 544 10.98 27.68 14.87
C GLU A 544 10.96 27.23 16.34
N ALA A 545 10.82 25.93 16.62
CA ALA A 545 10.95 25.40 17.99
C ALA A 545 12.38 25.54 18.54
N ALA A 546 13.39 25.49 17.67
CA ALA A 546 14.78 25.76 18.03
C ALA A 546 15.00 27.21 18.48
N GLN A 547 14.35 28.18 17.84
CA GLN A 547 14.38 29.58 18.29
C GLN A 547 13.63 29.78 19.62
N ALA A 548 12.49 29.10 19.82
CA ALA A 548 11.69 29.22 21.05
C ALA A 548 12.31 28.53 22.28
N SER A 549 13.08 27.47 22.08
CA SER A 549 13.76 26.71 23.14
C SER A 549 15.23 27.11 23.34
N GLY A 550 15.77 28.01 22.50
CA GLY A 550 17.16 28.49 22.54
C GLY A 550 18.20 27.51 21.98
N THR A 551 17.81 26.53 21.15
CA THR A 551 18.69 25.57 20.45
C THR A 551 18.95 25.99 19.00
N THR A 552 19.35 27.22 18.72
CA THR A 552 19.59 27.65 17.32
C THR A 552 20.72 26.85 16.65
N GLY A 553 20.40 26.12 15.59
CA GLY A 553 21.36 25.58 14.62
C GLY A 553 21.66 24.07 14.65
N LYS A 554 21.08 23.28 15.58
CA LYS A 554 21.29 21.81 15.65
C LYS A 554 19.98 21.05 15.90
N LYS A 555 19.84 19.86 15.32
CA LYS A 555 18.73 18.93 15.59
C LYS A 555 18.72 18.51 17.07
N THR A 556 17.58 18.07 17.59
CA THR A 556 17.46 17.59 18.99
C THR A 556 17.00 16.14 19.01
N ILE A 557 17.70 15.30 19.77
CA ILE A 557 17.30 13.92 20.09
C ILE A 557 16.66 13.91 21.47
N VAL A 558 15.46 13.33 21.58
CA VAL A 558 14.75 13.14 22.85
C VAL A 558 14.58 11.64 23.09
N LEU A 559 15.41 11.07 23.95
CA LEU A 559 15.32 9.68 24.37
C LEU A 559 14.14 9.48 25.34
N LEU A 560 13.43 8.36 25.21
CA LEU A 560 12.39 7.91 26.13
C LEU A 560 12.85 6.63 26.82
N GLN A 561 12.78 6.60 28.14
CA GLN A 561 13.06 5.40 28.92
C GLN A 561 11.89 5.11 29.87
N PHE A 562 11.17 4.03 29.61
CA PHE A 562 10.05 3.57 30.40
C PHE A 562 10.57 2.72 31.55
N THR A 563 10.08 2.99 32.76
CA THR A 563 10.54 2.24 33.92
C THR A 563 9.54 2.25 35.07
N VAL A 564 9.53 1.17 35.85
CA VAL A 564 8.83 1.09 37.13
C VAL A 564 9.76 1.38 38.33
N ALA A 565 11.07 1.47 38.09
CA ALA A 565 12.06 1.71 39.13
C ALA A 565 12.08 3.19 39.55
N SER A 566 12.41 3.45 40.81
CA SER A 566 12.60 4.81 41.35
C SER A 566 13.90 5.48 40.88
N SER A 567 14.76 4.73 40.22
CA SER A 567 16.03 5.18 39.65
C SER A 567 16.41 4.25 38.51
N HIS A 568 17.03 4.80 37.47
CA HIS A 568 17.53 4.05 36.32
C HIS A 568 18.89 4.60 35.91
N HIS A 569 19.94 4.18 36.59
CA HIS A 569 21.31 4.50 36.18
C HIS A 569 21.66 3.65 34.95
N THR A 570 22.32 4.24 33.97
CA THR A 570 22.87 3.53 32.82
C THR A 570 24.38 3.39 32.98
N THR A 571 25.01 2.53 32.19
CA THR A 571 26.47 2.44 32.13
C THR A 571 27.04 3.13 30.89
N THR A 572 28.29 3.52 30.98
CA THR A 572 29.01 4.11 29.83
C THR A 572 29.05 3.18 28.61
N ASP A 573 29.12 1.85 28.79
CA ASP A 573 29.08 0.91 27.65
C ASP A 573 27.73 0.92 26.94
N GLU A 574 26.64 0.91 27.69
CA GLU A 574 25.29 0.97 27.12
C GLU A 574 25.09 2.25 26.31
N PHE A 575 25.55 3.39 26.83
CA PHE A 575 25.45 4.66 26.12
C PHE A 575 26.36 4.73 24.90
N ILE A 576 27.60 4.22 24.98
CA ILE A 576 28.49 4.10 23.81
C ILE A 576 27.82 3.24 22.73
N HIS A 577 27.24 2.10 23.13
CA HIS A 577 26.53 1.22 22.22
C HIS A 577 25.34 1.93 21.56
N LEU A 578 24.56 2.74 22.30
CA LEU A 578 23.51 3.57 21.72
C LEU A 578 24.08 4.52 20.66
N LEU A 579 25.13 5.27 20.98
CA LEU A 579 25.72 6.25 20.06
C LEU A 579 26.23 5.59 18.78
N GLN A 580 26.93 4.46 18.89
CA GLN A 580 27.39 3.69 17.73
C GLN A 580 26.25 3.10 16.91
N SER A 581 25.16 2.70 17.57
CA SER A 581 23.97 2.18 16.89
C SER A 581 23.18 3.28 16.17
N LEU A 582 23.20 4.51 16.68
CA LEU A 582 22.55 5.65 16.04
C LEU A 582 23.32 6.15 14.80
N PHE A 583 24.65 6.00 14.79
CA PHE A 583 25.51 6.49 13.71
C PHE A 583 26.62 5.47 13.42
N PRO A 584 26.31 4.38 12.69
CA PRO A 584 27.31 3.40 12.30
C PRO A 584 28.35 4.05 11.38
N SER A 585 29.63 3.97 11.76
CA SER A 585 30.74 4.45 10.94
C SER A 585 30.74 3.73 9.59
N ALA A 586 31.00 4.46 8.49
CA ALA A 586 30.96 3.95 7.10
C ALA A 586 31.99 2.85 6.76
N GLU A 587 32.75 2.35 7.74
CA GLU A 587 33.71 1.26 7.55
C GLU A 587 33.18 -0.03 8.19
N GLY A 588 32.83 -1.00 7.35
CA GLY A 588 32.30 -2.32 7.72
C GLY A 588 33.25 -3.17 8.56
N GLY A 589 33.35 -2.87 9.85
CA GLY A 589 34.04 -3.66 10.87
C GLY A 589 33.07 -4.07 11.97
N GLY A 590 32.99 -5.38 12.24
CA GLY A 590 32.12 -5.96 13.27
C GLY A 590 32.32 -5.40 14.68
N HIS A 591 31.40 -5.77 15.57
CA HIS A 591 31.14 -5.31 16.96
C HIS A 591 32.33 -5.38 17.97
N GLN A 592 33.57 -5.10 17.59
CA GLN A 592 34.77 -5.39 18.40
C GLN A 592 35.77 -4.23 18.54
N ASN A 593 35.60 -3.08 17.85
CA ASN A 593 36.49 -1.93 18.03
C ASN A 593 35.90 -0.94 19.05
N GLU A 594 36.70 -0.62 20.08
CA GLU A 594 36.37 0.36 21.12
C GLU A 594 36.24 1.76 20.49
N ALA A 595 35.08 2.43 20.67
CA ALA A 595 34.81 3.73 20.07
C ALA A 595 35.87 4.77 20.48
N THR A 596 36.42 5.53 19.52
CA THR A 596 37.36 6.61 19.86
C THR A 596 36.62 7.83 20.41
N VAL A 597 37.31 8.66 21.20
CA VAL A 597 36.73 9.89 21.74
C VAL A 597 36.32 10.83 20.62
N GLU A 598 37.06 10.87 19.52
CA GLU A 598 36.80 11.70 18.36
C GLU A 598 35.49 11.31 17.66
N GLN A 599 35.26 10.01 17.44
CA GLN A 599 34.01 9.48 16.88
C GLN A 599 32.81 9.84 17.77
N LEU A 600 32.94 9.61 19.08
CA LEU A 600 31.87 9.93 20.04
C LEU A 600 31.60 11.44 20.10
N LYS A 601 32.64 12.26 19.95
CA LYS A 601 32.52 13.72 19.92
C LYS A 601 31.78 14.20 18.67
N GLU A 602 32.10 13.67 17.49
CA GLU A 602 31.36 13.98 16.26
C GLU A 602 29.87 13.71 16.43
N ILE A 603 29.50 12.52 16.90
CA ILE A 603 28.11 12.12 17.11
C ILE A 603 27.41 13.05 18.12
N THR A 604 28.03 13.23 19.28
CA THR A 604 27.42 14.00 20.38
C THR A 604 27.27 15.49 20.05
N GLU A 605 28.15 16.04 19.20
CA GLU A 605 28.08 17.44 18.77
C GLU A 605 27.05 17.70 17.67
N MET A 606 26.56 16.68 16.95
CA MET A 606 25.53 16.84 15.93
C MET A 606 24.16 17.24 16.50
N PHE A 607 23.86 16.88 17.76
CA PHE A 607 22.54 17.04 18.36
C PHE A 607 22.57 17.73 19.72
N HIS A 608 21.43 18.33 20.08
CA HIS A 608 21.08 18.51 21.48
C HIS A 608 20.46 17.22 22.01
N TRP A 609 20.72 16.89 23.28
CA TRP A 609 20.32 15.61 23.87
C TRP A 609 19.39 15.84 25.06
N GLU A 610 18.23 15.20 25.01
CA GLU A 610 17.28 15.11 26.10
C GLU A 610 16.99 13.64 26.39
N ILE A 611 16.72 13.30 27.64
CA ILE A 611 16.12 12.02 28.03
C ILE A 611 14.92 12.26 28.94
N ILE A 612 13.85 11.53 28.70
CA ILE A 612 12.61 11.57 29.48
C ILE A 612 12.38 10.20 30.09
N TYR A 613 12.46 10.11 31.42
CA TYR A 613 12.06 8.91 32.14
C TYR A 613 10.54 8.89 32.27
N VAL A 614 9.93 7.81 31.80
CA VAL A 614 8.49 7.64 31.74
C VAL A 614 8.06 6.58 32.76
N GLN A 615 7.45 7.02 33.85
CA GLN A 615 7.04 6.17 34.96
C GLN A 615 5.54 5.88 34.94
N HIS A 616 5.21 4.64 35.31
CA HIS A 616 3.84 4.22 35.65
C HIS A 616 3.31 5.02 36.86
N PHE A 617 1.99 5.20 36.96
CA PHE A 617 1.40 6.04 38.01
C PHE A 617 1.66 5.50 39.42
N GLU A 618 1.74 4.18 39.58
CA GLU A 618 2.07 3.52 40.86
C GLU A 618 3.57 3.54 41.20
N SER A 619 4.43 3.96 40.26
CA SER A 619 5.88 4.00 40.52
C SER A 619 6.22 5.09 41.53
N THR A 620 7.30 4.86 42.28
CA THR A 620 7.89 5.94 43.09
C THR A 620 8.55 6.96 42.15
N ALA A 621 8.04 8.20 42.19
CA ALA A 621 8.50 9.31 41.35
C ALA A 621 10.02 9.51 41.42
N MET A 622 10.68 9.63 40.26
CA MET A 622 12.08 10.06 40.20
C MET A 622 12.22 11.51 40.67
N ARG A 623 13.17 11.73 41.60
CA ARG A 623 13.38 13.05 42.23
C ARG A 623 14.75 13.67 41.96
N SER A 624 15.61 12.99 41.21
CA SER A 624 16.95 13.46 40.88
C SER A 624 17.36 13.00 39.49
N GLU A 625 18.32 13.68 38.89
CA GLU A 625 19.00 13.22 37.68
C GLU A 625 19.63 11.83 37.89
N GLN A 626 19.57 11.01 36.85
CA GLN A 626 20.17 9.68 36.82
C GLN A 626 21.60 9.74 36.32
N LYS A 627 22.42 8.81 36.81
CA LYS A 627 23.85 8.73 36.48
C LYS A 627 24.08 7.83 35.26
N CYS A 628 25.14 8.14 34.53
CA CYS A 628 25.79 7.22 33.62
C CYS A 628 27.08 6.77 34.29
N GLU A 629 27.10 5.58 34.86
CA GLU A 629 28.22 5.07 35.65
C GLU A 629 29.30 4.47 34.74
N ILE A 630 30.57 4.75 35.03
CA ILE A 630 31.66 4.11 34.28
C ILE A 630 31.59 2.60 34.51
N THR A 631 31.58 1.83 33.43
CA THR A 631 31.54 0.38 33.50
C THR A 631 32.72 -0.16 34.30
N GLN A 632 32.46 -1.19 35.10
CA GLN A 632 33.49 -1.82 35.93
C GLN A 632 34.72 -2.20 35.09
N GLY A 633 35.91 -1.79 35.54
CA GLY A 633 37.17 -2.03 34.83
C GLY A 633 37.54 -0.99 33.77
N LYS A 634 36.63 -0.07 33.41
CA LYS A 634 36.83 0.92 32.34
C LYS A 634 37.16 2.34 32.81
N ALA A 635 37.41 2.53 34.11
CA ALA A 635 37.73 3.84 34.71
C ALA A 635 38.91 4.59 34.07
N LYS A 636 39.87 3.88 33.46
CA LYS A 636 41.04 4.47 32.77
C LYS A 636 40.81 4.75 31.28
N HIS A 637 39.69 4.29 30.71
CA HIS A 637 39.41 4.45 29.28
C HIS A 637 38.83 5.84 29.02
N ARG A 638 39.49 6.60 28.12
CA ARG A 638 39.12 7.99 27.83
C ARG A 638 37.70 8.11 27.26
N SER A 639 37.26 7.16 26.44
CA SER A 639 35.91 7.14 25.86
C SER A 639 34.82 7.06 26.93
N HIS A 640 35.02 6.25 27.96
CA HIS A 640 34.08 6.13 29.08
C HIS A 640 34.06 7.39 29.95
N GLN A 641 35.22 7.98 30.23
CA GLN A 641 35.33 9.26 30.95
C GLN A 641 34.65 10.40 30.17
N PHE A 642 34.82 10.43 28.84
CA PHE A 642 34.17 11.39 27.97
C PHE A 642 32.64 11.23 28.03
N VAL A 643 32.13 10.00 27.91
CA VAL A 643 30.69 9.72 27.93
C VAL A 643 30.04 10.02 29.27
N GLU A 644 30.67 9.64 30.39
CA GLU A 644 30.18 10.00 31.73
C GLU A 644 30.09 11.53 31.87
N GLY A 645 31.14 12.25 31.45
CA GLY A 645 31.18 13.70 31.48
C GLY A 645 30.12 14.34 30.57
N PHE A 646 29.92 13.79 29.38
CA PHE A 646 28.91 14.24 28.44
C PHE A 646 27.50 14.05 28.99
N TRP A 647 27.18 12.86 29.50
CA TRP A 647 25.87 12.57 30.09
C TRP A 647 25.53 13.56 31.21
N LYS A 648 26.49 13.79 32.10
CA LYS A 648 26.30 14.68 33.25
C LYS A 648 26.11 16.16 32.86
N ASN A 649 26.80 16.63 31.83
CA ASN A 649 26.88 18.07 31.53
C ASN A 649 26.02 18.49 30.33
N ASN A 650 25.69 17.57 29.42
CA ASN A 650 25.10 17.89 28.13
C ASN A 650 23.73 17.24 27.90
N VAL A 651 23.40 16.14 28.57
CA VAL A 651 22.09 15.48 28.44
C VAL A 651 21.10 16.12 29.42
N GLN A 652 20.06 16.75 28.90
CA GLN A 652 18.99 17.31 29.73
C GLN A 652 18.03 16.19 30.16
N GLN A 653 17.78 16.08 31.46
CA GLN A 653 16.96 15.01 32.01
C GLN A 653 15.60 15.51 32.47
N TYR A 654 14.55 14.83 32.03
CA TYR A 654 13.17 15.11 32.37
C TYR A 654 12.48 13.82 32.83
N HIS A 655 11.31 14.00 33.43
CA HIS A 655 10.50 12.93 33.96
C HIS A 655 9.02 13.19 33.67
N VAL A 656 8.32 12.12 33.30
CA VAL A 656 6.87 12.05 33.17
C VAL A 656 6.39 10.90 34.04
N GLN A 657 5.52 11.19 34.99
CA GLN A 657 4.74 10.16 35.66
C GLN A 657 3.33 10.23 35.12
N TYR A 658 2.83 9.10 34.60
CA TYR A 658 1.45 9.03 34.15
C TYR A 658 0.52 9.19 35.36
N GLU A 659 -0.53 9.98 35.22
CA GLU A 659 -1.64 10.04 36.17
C GLU A 659 -2.83 9.25 35.61
N ASP A 660 -3.82 8.90 36.45
CA ASP A 660 -5.13 8.38 36.00
C ASP A 660 -5.73 9.21 34.87
N ASN A 661 -5.43 10.51 34.81
CA ASN A 661 -5.79 11.43 33.74
C ASN A 661 -5.32 10.96 32.35
N ILE A 662 -4.10 10.45 32.16
CA ILE A 662 -3.70 9.95 30.84
C ILE A 662 -4.45 8.69 30.49
N VAL A 663 -4.63 7.75 31.43
CA VAL A 663 -5.45 6.54 31.19
C VAL A 663 -6.88 6.93 30.84
N THR A 664 -7.44 7.91 31.56
CA THR A 664 -8.77 8.48 31.30
C THR A 664 -8.84 9.20 29.96
N LYS A 665 -7.78 9.91 29.54
CA LYS A 665 -7.69 10.51 28.21
C LYS A 665 -7.52 9.47 27.13
N MET A 666 -6.82 8.37 27.38
CA MET A 666 -6.74 7.21 26.49
C MET A 666 -8.13 6.56 26.34
N LEU A 667 -8.88 6.40 27.44
CA LEU A 667 -10.27 5.94 27.44
C LEU A 667 -11.23 6.95 26.79
N ALA A 668 -10.98 8.25 26.93
CA ALA A 668 -11.80 9.29 26.29
C ALA A 668 -11.53 9.36 24.78
N VAL A 669 -10.27 9.21 24.35
CA VAL A 669 -9.91 8.97 22.95
C VAL A 669 -10.60 7.69 22.46
N ALA A 670 -10.67 6.65 23.29
CA ALA A 670 -11.37 5.41 22.98
C ALA A 670 -12.88 5.59 22.82
N ALA A 671 -13.51 6.39 23.68
CA ALA A 671 -14.94 6.70 23.62
C ALA A 671 -15.32 7.57 22.41
N VAL A 672 -14.41 8.45 21.96
CA VAL A 672 -14.60 9.28 20.75
C VAL A 672 -14.38 8.47 19.47
N GLY A 673 -13.48 7.48 19.47
CA GLY A 673 -13.22 6.60 18.32
C GLY A 673 -14.34 5.61 17.97
N ARG A 674 -15.34 5.46 18.85
CA ARG A 674 -16.54 4.63 18.63
C ARG A 674 -17.72 5.37 17.98
N ARG A 675 -17.61 6.68 17.74
CA ARG A 675 -18.66 7.51 17.12
C ARG A 675 -18.41 7.77 15.65
#